data_AF-A0AAC8TAL6-F1
#
_entry.id   AF-A0AAC8TAL6-F1
#
_cell.length_a   1.000
_cell.length_b   1.000
_cell.length_c   1.000
_cell.angle_alpha   90.00
_cell.angle_beta   90.00
_cell.angle_gamma   90.00
#
_symmetry.space_group_name_H-M   'P 1'
#
loop_
_entity.id
_entity.type
_entity.pdbx_description
1 polymer ?
#
loop_
_entity_poly.entity_id
_entity_poly.type
_entity_poly.pdbx_seq_one_letter_code
_entity_poly.pdbx_strand_id
1 'polypeptide(L)'
;MHGLAACRVSMSPWRIPLVLVLSLLSQVFSGCGSSPTVDEPSPFTVSGQSLAGTTCVTLQRGSAGTVADTHISSQQPAHTAGSEPVAHVGDAGRYTRQALLHFDTSSIPPHATLTSATLSLWRQGSSHPSPLTAHAITSPWQEQSVSWQDFSSSFAPQVAATFQASRTPGALSTSLRELVSIWVRNPTLNHGLLLQQSEGHSLLATSESPNTSHRPALQVCFFLPDSSPATSSAPSLLLRVLDDSGQPLSGAAVSSSSSQLPTDGAGYAVLDNLPSGFFSARVEAVGFAPAVVSLHLPPGARASHEVRLLPLGQPQPFAVSAGATLEHGTLRVSIPPHAVVDSDGRPVSGTVQATLVPLDPTTVPTSSLPGPLEGLVSEGASEPVPLESFGMAEVSLWQDGRPLQLAPGAKATLELLLPSSASSRLSPGDAIPAWWLDTARGLWVREGTGTVQHSSLHPGRLSWVVEVSHFTWWNCDAPLSDRSCVDVLVRYPSGLPAPGAQVGATGISYTGSSRTVYTGADGRACVEIKRGATARVFAGLSGETLGEATVTGSAEPTACGGGACTPVSLTITPPVCIPGSTQTCTYSGPASTKDVGLCRAAHRYCNTAGTAWGACEGEVLSASETCSNTFDEDCDGATNEGCRCGSSCYSGPPGTSGVGVCRAGTIYCKFGVDPYCAGQTLPSTETCTTSVEDDDCDGSLTCTNPLTQAWRYGNVSCQYSPQLLMSSDGNLIVSGLFLGTLEFGGGVVLTGSTSGYAAFLAKFDASTGGALWATMLASTQWAQVHHIQKDASGNLIVLGQFQGNLTVGGTTLSNPEGTDGFVVKLDEASGAVLWLSHLNSNGSTYIYTPVVDPSGNFIVSGEFYDNLTVGGTTLSNPRGTDGFVVKLDGATGGLLWLSHLDSADVSHASTPVVDASGNLIVSGRFEGNLTVGGITLSSPTGYDGFVVKLDGGSGARLWLVHLDSTRSTYSAPLVVEASGNLIVSDNFDGNFTVGGTTLSNSGGTDGVVVKLDGASGAVLWLVHFDSRYTYVSRPVVDASGNLIVLGQFQGNLTVGGTTLSNPEGIDGFVVKLDGASGAVLWLAHLDSTNLSYVSTPVVDVSGNLIVSSQFQGNLTVGGTTLFNPGGTDGFVVKLDGTSGARLWLAHLDGTNYTYASTPVMNASGNLIVSGYFDGNLRVGGVILSNSGSRDGFVANLQASSGAISWVRHFESTSGVSLSPTLVVNPENIFIAGSFDGILNTGGAAPLTSAGCYDMFLSRIASTP
;
A
#
# COMPACT_ATOMS: atom_id res chain seq x y z
N MET A 1 54.49 3.16 -12.52
CA MET A 1 55.62 2.66 -11.71
C MET A 1 55.60 3.36 -10.35
N HIS A 2 56.18 2.74 -9.32
CA HIS A 2 56.15 3.18 -7.90
C HIS A 2 56.84 4.55 -7.64
N GLY A 3 56.64 5.26 -6.51
CA GLY A 3 55.69 5.02 -5.41
C GLY A 3 55.87 5.96 -4.19
N LEU A 4 54.73 6.26 -3.54
CA LEU A 4 54.39 6.70 -2.15
C LEU A 4 55.32 7.56 -1.26
N ALA A 5 54.69 8.39 -0.42
CA ALA A 5 55.29 9.52 0.33
C ALA A 5 54.93 9.60 1.83
N ALA A 6 55.49 10.62 2.50
CA ALA A 6 55.83 10.72 3.92
C ALA A 6 54.75 11.17 4.95
N CYS A 7 55.17 11.15 6.23
CA CYS A 7 54.42 11.42 7.46
C CYS A 7 54.17 12.90 7.81
N ARG A 8 53.29 13.14 8.80
CA ARG A 8 53.63 14.01 9.96
C ARG A 8 52.94 13.56 11.26
N VAL A 9 52.91 14.42 12.30
CA VAL A 9 53.34 14.04 13.66
C VAL A 9 52.63 14.82 14.79
N SER A 10 52.58 14.25 16.01
CA SER A 10 52.04 14.85 17.25
C SER A 10 52.89 14.48 18.48
N MET A 11 52.99 15.39 19.48
CA MET A 11 53.64 15.27 20.80
C MET A 11 52.96 16.30 21.75
N SER A 12 52.23 15.95 22.84
CA SER A 12 52.63 15.42 24.17
C SER A 12 53.22 16.47 25.14
N PRO A 13 53.26 16.31 26.50
CA PRO A 13 52.43 15.50 27.45
C PRO A 13 52.05 16.26 28.78
N TRP A 14 51.44 15.60 29.80
CA TRP A 14 51.98 15.40 31.19
C TRP A 14 50.98 14.70 32.19
N ARG A 15 51.42 13.55 32.76
CA ARG A 15 51.03 12.80 33.99
C ARG A 15 49.58 12.24 34.17
N ILE A 16 49.27 10.93 34.37
CA ILE A 16 49.81 9.75 35.14
C ILE A 16 49.22 9.65 36.57
N PRO A 17 48.71 8.48 37.07
CA PRO A 17 49.29 7.11 36.88
C PRO A 17 48.39 5.87 36.55
N LEU A 18 48.97 4.94 35.76
CA LEU A 18 49.10 3.45 35.90
C LEU A 18 47.86 2.53 36.10
N VAL A 19 47.79 1.24 35.67
CA VAL A 19 48.53 0.32 34.74
C VAL A 19 47.64 -0.96 34.62
N LEU A 20 47.29 -1.56 33.46
CA LEU A 20 48.03 -2.33 32.44
C LEU A 20 48.11 -3.87 32.67
N VAL A 21 47.34 -4.63 31.86
CA VAL A 21 47.62 -5.85 31.04
C VAL A 21 48.57 -6.98 31.54
N LEU A 22 48.36 -8.19 30.97
CA LEU A 22 49.12 -9.46 30.93
C LEU A 22 48.72 -10.52 31.99
N SER A 23 48.47 -11.83 31.74
CA SER A 23 48.62 -12.80 30.62
C SER A 23 49.71 -13.89 30.80
N LEU A 24 49.28 -15.15 30.78
CA LEU A 24 49.95 -16.39 30.34
C LEU A 24 51.07 -17.08 31.19
N LEU A 25 50.69 -18.26 31.70
CA LEU A 25 51.38 -19.58 31.67
C LEU A 25 52.77 -19.80 32.29
N SER A 26 52.83 -20.72 33.28
CA SER A 26 53.91 -21.73 33.49
C SER A 26 53.45 -22.83 34.48
N GLN A 27 54.05 -24.04 34.42
CA GLN A 27 53.62 -25.25 35.17
C GLN A 27 54.77 -26.03 35.87
N VAL A 28 54.36 -27.05 36.65
CA VAL A 28 54.98 -28.38 36.97
C VAL A 28 55.76 -28.59 38.30
N PHE A 29 55.47 -29.74 38.94
CA PHE A 29 56.13 -30.50 40.05
C PHE A 29 56.00 -30.00 41.52
N SER A 30 55.92 -30.84 42.59
CA SER A 30 55.28 -32.17 42.83
C SER A 30 55.46 -32.68 44.29
N GLY A 31 54.36 -33.09 44.99
CA GLY A 31 54.31 -33.99 46.19
C GLY A 31 54.91 -33.47 47.52
N CYS A 32 54.50 -33.86 48.76
CA CYS A 32 53.46 -34.72 49.36
C CYS A 32 53.18 -34.17 50.81
N GLY A 33 52.11 -34.46 51.58
CA GLY A 33 50.87 -35.20 51.36
C GLY A 33 49.95 -35.28 52.62
N SER A 34 48.65 -35.51 52.39
CA SER A 34 47.59 -36.14 53.27
C SER A 34 47.19 -35.60 54.67
N SER A 35 45.96 -35.04 54.75
CA SER A 35 44.82 -35.40 55.67
C SER A 35 44.91 -35.28 57.22
N PRO A 36 43.79 -35.23 58.00
CA PRO A 36 42.36 -35.00 57.68
C PRO A 36 41.58 -33.99 58.60
N THR A 37 40.35 -33.63 58.20
CA THR A 37 39.09 -33.42 59.00
C THR A 37 38.95 -32.45 60.21
N VAL A 38 37.92 -31.57 60.10
CA VAL A 38 36.72 -31.42 61.01
C VAL A 38 36.65 -30.38 62.16
N ASP A 39 35.42 -29.84 62.30
CA ASP A 39 34.70 -29.12 63.38
C ASP A 39 34.83 -27.60 63.66
N GLU A 40 33.68 -27.02 64.06
CA GLU A 40 33.40 -25.60 64.38
C GLU A 40 33.90 -25.17 65.80
N PRO A 41 33.69 -23.88 66.20
CA PRO A 41 32.52 -23.62 67.07
C PRO A 41 31.81 -22.25 66.91
N SER A 42 30.67 -22.15 67.61
CA SER A 42 29.60 -21.12 67.56
C SER A 42 29.78 -19.89 68.52
N PRO A 43 28.73 -19.16 69.02
CA PRO A 43 28.42 -17.77 68.63
C PRO A 43 28.41 -16.73 69.78
N PHE A 44 28.02 -15.45 69.53
CA PHE A 44 27.04 -14.62 70.31
C PHE A 44 27.12 -13.06 70.11
N THR A 45 26.02 -12.44 69.64
CA THR A 45 25.50 -11.05 69.92
C THR A 45 26.41 -9.80 69.71
N VAL A 46 25.98 -8.54 69.59
CA VAL A 46 24.82 -7.71 70.01
C VAL A 46 24.65 -6.61 68.91
N SER A 47 23.50 -6.08 68.45
CA SER A 47 22.05 -6.23 68.69
C SER A 47 21.27 -6.00 67.35
N GLY A 48 20.14 -5.27 67.32
CA GLY A 48 19.43 -4.89 66.08
C GLY A 48 18.49 -3.68 66.20
N GLN A 49 17.96 -3.25 65.05
CA GLN A 49 16.70 -2.50 64.95
C GLN A 49 15.78 -3.26 63.98
N SER A 50 14.52 -3.44 64.36
CA SER A 50 13.50 -4.02 63.48
C SER A 50 13.04 -3.00 62.45
N LEU A 51 13.16 -3.32 61.16
CA LEU A 51 12.34 -2.69 60.12
C LEU A 51 10.90 -3.14 60.33
N ALA A 52 10.07 -2.26 60.89
CA ALA A 52 8.64 -2.52 61.04
C ALA A 52 7.98 -2.63 59.65
N GLY A 53 7.11 -3.62 59.45
CA GLY A 53 6.20 -3.69 58.30
C GLY A 53 6.31 -4.90 57.36
N THR A 54 7.37 -5.71 57.40
CA THR A 54 7.46 -6.91 56.54
C THR A 54 6.72 -8.10 57.15
N THR A 55 5.76 -8.64 56.40
CA THR A 55 4.96 -9.83 56.69
C THR A 55 5.38 -10.97 55.77
N CYS A 56 5.52 -12.20 56.29
CA CYS A 56 5.79 -13.39 55.48
C CYS A 56 4.69 -14.43 55.66
N VAL A 57 4.20 -15.00 54.55
CA VAL A 57 3.21 -16.06 54.50
C VAL A 57 3.82 -17.28 53.82
N THR A 58 3.69 -18.47 54.41
CA THR A 58 4.12 -19.73 53.79
C THR A 58 2.90 -20.51 53.34
N LEU A 59 2.70 -20.62 52.03
CA LEU A 59 1.63 -21.36 51.39
C LEU A 59 2.02 -22.85 51.28
N GLN A 60 1.31 -23.73 51.98
CA GLN A 60 1.60 -25.17 52.07
C GLN A 60 0.35 -25.95 52.55
N ARG A 61 0.01 -27.08 51.89
CA ARG A 61 -1.19 -27.88 52.22
C ARG A 61 -1.17 -28.37 53.68
N GLY A 62 -2.13 -27.88 54.46
CA GLY A 62 -2.29 -28.17 55.89
C GLY A 62 -1.70 -27.12 56.83
N SER A 63 -1.19 -25.99 56.31
CA SER A 63 -0.72 -24.84 57.09
C SER A 63 -1.52 -23.58 56.75
N ALA A 64 -1.30 -23.02 55.56
CA ALA A 64 -2.01 -21.85 55.05
C ALA A 64 -2.09 -21.91 53.52
N GLY A 65 -3.17 -21.38 52.94
CA GLY A 65 -3.44 -21.40 51.50
C GLY A 65 -3.87 -22.75 50.95
N THR A 66 -4.58 -22.71 49.82
CA THR A 66 -4.85 -23.91 49.01
C THR A 66 -3.62 -24.21 48.17
N VAL A 67 -3.10 -25.42 48.27
CA VAL A 67 -2.00 -25.91 47.42
C VAL A 67 -2.48 -27.19 46.76
N ALA A 68 -2.33 -27.29 45.45
CA ALA A 68 -2.68 -28.47 44.67
C ALA A 68 -1.47 -28.96 43.88
N ASP A 69 -1.23 -30.27 43.88
CA ASP A 69 -0.15 -30.87 43.11
C ASP A 69 -0.41 -32.30 42.67
N THR A 70 0.19 -32.67 41.55
CA THR A 70 0.00 -33.96 40.88
C THR A 70 1.14 -34.20 39.89
N HIS A 71 1.14 -35.36 39.23
CA HIS A 71 1.99 -35.57 38.07
C HIS A 71 1.24 -36.29 36.94
N ILE A 72 1.59 -35.93 35.71
CA ILE A 72 1.04 -36.48 34.48
C ILE A 72 2.11 -37.28 33.74
N SER A 73 1.70 -38.34 33.05
CA SER A 73 2.61 -39.35 32.47
C SER A 73 2.19 -39.76 31.07
N SER A 74 3.04 -39.50 30.08
CA SER A 74 2.86 -39.98 28.70
C SER A 74 2.76 -41.51 28.59
N GLN A 75 3.22 -42.25 29.60
CA GLN A 75 3.09 -43.71 29.67
C GLN A 75 1.65 -44.18 29.93
N GLN A 76 0.85 -43.36 30.63
CA GLN A 76 -0.52 -43.68 31.03
C GLN A 76 -1.38 -42.43 30.83
N PRO A 77 -1.73 -42.07 29.58
CA PRO A 77 -2.17 -40.71 29.26
C PRO A 77 -3.41 -40.23 30.01
N ALA A 78 -4.35 -41.14 30.30
CA ALA A 78 -5.59 -40.85 31.04
C ALA A 78 -5.48 -41.03 32.57
N HIS A 79 -4.28 -41.25 33.12
CA HIS A 79 -4.09 -41.43 34.57
C HIS A 79 -3.95 -40.10 35.30
N THR A 80 -4.63 -39.99 36.45
CA THR A 80 -4.68 -38.82 37.33
C THR A 80 -3.97 -39.16 38.65
N ALA A 81 -2.81 -38.55 38.93
CA ALA A 81 -1.98 -38.92 40.10
C ALA A 81 -2.14 -37.98 41.33
N GLY A 82 -3.22 -37.19 41.40
CA GLY A 82 -3.43 -36.15 42.42
C GLY A 82 -3.70 -36.65 43.85
N SER A 83 -3.56 -37.95 44.09
CA SER A 83 -3.67 -38.57 45.41
C SER A 83 -2.42 -39.38 45.80
N GLU A 84 -1.33 -39.30 45.02
CA GLU A 84 -0.10 -40.04 45.27
C GLU A 84 0.86 -39.24 46.17
N PRO A 85 1.55 -39.85 47.15
CA PRO A 85 2.49 -39.17 48.06
C PRO A 85 3.83 -38.78 47.41
N VAL A 86 4.03 -39.08 46.12
CA VAL A 86 5.26 -38.84 45.36
C VAL A 86 4.92 -38.48 43.90
N ALA A 87 5.45 -37.37 43.42
CA ALA A 87 5.37 -36.94 42.03
C ALA A 87 6.62 -37.36 41.26
N HIS A 88 6.43 -37.98 40.09
CA HIS A 88 7.52 -38.33 39.19
C HIS A 88 7.73 -37.24 38.13
N VAL A 89 8.96 -36.75 37.99
CA VAL A 89 9.33 -35.72 37.00
C VAL A 89 10.52 -36.16 36.17
N GLY A 90 10.49 -35.92 34.86
CA GLY A 90 11.59 -36.14 33.94
C GLY A 90 11.36 -37.25 32.92
N ASP A 91 12.41 -37.57 32.16
CA ASP A 91 12.37 -38.58 31.11
C ASP A 91 13.10 -39.87 31.53
N ALA A 92 12.39 -40.99 31.49
CA ALA A 92 12.92 -42.31 31.82
C ALA A 92 13.45 -43.09 30.59
N GLY A 93 13.64 -42.43 29.45
CA GLY A 93 14.17 -43.01 28.21
C GLY A 93 13.16 -43.80 27.36
N ARG A 94 11.87 -43.75 27.74
CA ARG A 94 10.74 -44.35 26.99
C ARG A 94 9.42 -43.56 27.11
N TYR A 95 9.36 -42.63 28.06
CA TYR A 95 8.19 -41.81 28.36
C TYR A 95 8.61 -40.67 29.29
N THR A 96 8.00 -39.52 29.07
CA THR A 96 8.19 -38.29 29.85
C THR A 96 7.10 -38.17 30.92
N ARG A 97 7.47 -37.65 32.10
CA ARG A 97 6.54 -37.28 33.18
C ARG A 97 6.80 -35.85 33.65
N GLN A 98 5.73 -35.16 34.03
CA GLN A 98 5.75 -33.75 34.45
C GLN A 98 4.95 -33.59 35.73
N ALA A 99 5.44 -32.82 36.70
CA ALA A 99 4.66 -32.48 37.89
C ALA A 99 4.03 -31.10 37.73
N LEU A 100 2.80 -30.95 38.24
CA LEU A 100 2.06 -29.70 38.27
C LEU A 100 1.93 -29.26 39.73
N LEU A 101 2.08 -27.96 39.99
CA LEU A 101 1.98 -27.33 41.31
C LEU A 101 1.13 -26.06 41.20
N HIS A 102 0.15 -25.86 42.08
CA HIS A 102 -0.61 -24.62 42.20
C HIS A 102 -0.56 -24.14 43.65
N PHE A 103 -0.37 -22.82 43.83
CA PHE A 103 -0.39 -22.17 45.14
C PHE A 103 -1.36 -20.99 45.07
N ASP A 104 -2.40 -21.03 45.90
CA ASP A 104 -3.36 -19.93 46.05
C ASP A 104 -2.72 -18.73 46.73
N THR A 105 -2.46 -17.69 45.94
CA THR A 105 -1.85 -16.43 46.37
C THR A 105 -2.86 -15.39 46.89
N SER A 106 -4.16 -15.69 46.93
CA SER A 106 -5.22 -14.72 47.28
C SER A 106 -5.09 -14.14 48.70
N SER A 107 -4.44 -14.86 49.61
CA SER A 107 -4.14 -14.39 50.97
C SER A 107 -3.08 -13.28 51.04
N ILE A 108 -2.39 -12.98 49.93
CA ILE A 108 -1.44 -11.88 49.81
C ILE A 108 -2.16 -10.68 49.18
N PRO A 109 -2.22 -9.51 49.84
CA PRO A 109 -2.96 -8.36 49.31
C PRO A 109 -2.43 -7.91 47.94
N PRO A 110 -3.30 -7.53 46.98
CA PRO A 110 -2.89 -7.22 45.60
C PRO A 110 -2.01 -5.97 45.45
N HIS A 111 -1.91 -5.15 46.50
CA HIS A 111 -1.03 -3.98 46.57
C HIS A 111 0.26 -4.23 47.38
N ALA A 112 0.49 -5.47 47.83
CA ALA A 112 1.67 -5.84 48.58
C ALA A 112 2.93 -5.81 47.71
N THR A 113 4.01 -5.21 48.23
CA THR A 113 5.32 -5.25 47.57
C THR A 113 6.09 -6.47 48.07
N LEU A 114 6.22 -7.50 47.23
CA LEU A 114 6.95 -8.72 47.56
C LEU A 114 8.45 -8.44 47.68
N THR A 115 9.02 -8.74 48.82
CA THR A 115 10.48 -8.73 49.08
C THR A 115 11.13 -10.04 48.67
N SER A 116 10.42 -11.17 48.79
CA SER A 116 10.84 -12.47 48.26
C SER A 116 9.63 -13.37 47.96
N ALA A 117 9.79 -14.29 47.00
CA ALA A 117 8.98 -15.50 46.92
C ALA A 117 9.92 -16.68 46.64
N THR A 118 9.88 -17.69 47.50
CA THR A 118 10.79 -18.85 47.47
C THR A 118 9.99 -20.14 47.48
N LEU A 119 10.06 -20.88 46.38
CA LEU A 119 9.49 -22.22 46.28
C LEU A 119 10.49 -23.23 46.86
N SER A 120 10.00 -24.08 47.76
CA SER A 120 10.74 -25.18 48.37
C SER A 120 10.04 -26.51 48.10
N LEU A 121 10.82 -27.50 47.63
CA LEU A 121 10.37 -28.85 47.29
C LEU A 121 11.30 -29.86 47.98
N TRP A 122 10.80 -31.05 48.33
CA TRP A 122 11.66 -32.13 48.83
C TRP A 122 11.84 -33.22 47.78
N ARG A 123 13.09 -33.49 47.41
CA ARG A 123 13.43 -34.60 46.50
C ARG A 123 13.81 -35.84 47.29
N GLN A 124 13.12 -36.95 47.00
CA GLN A 124 13.40 -38.26 47.60
C GLN A 124 14.53 -39.01 46.88
N GLY A 125 14.78 -38.72 45.60
CA GLY A 125 15.91 -39.22 44.82
C GLY A 125 15.90 -38.71 43.37
N SER A 126 17.00 -38.89 42.65
CA SER A 126 17.09 -38.67 41.20
C SER A 126 18.04 -39.66 40.53
N SER A 127 17.69 -40.14 39.34
CA SER A 127 18.55 -40.99 38.53
C SER A 127 19.70 -40.22 37.84
N HIS A 128 19.59 -38.90 37.73
CA HIS A 128 20.55 -38.04 37.03
C HIS A 128 20.79 -36.70 37.75
N PRO A 129 21.93 -36.00 37.60
CA PRO A 129 22.19 -34.73 38.28
C PRO A 129 21.63 -33.53 37.51
N SER A 130 20.84 -33.71 36.45
CA SER A 130 20.24 -32.63 35.68
C SER A 130 19.34 -31.73 36.55
N PRO A 131 19.26 -30.42 36.25
CA PRO A 131 18.41 -29.49 36.99
C PRO A 131 16.92 -29.72 36.68
N LEU A 132 16.06 -29.39 37.65
CA LEU A 132 14.63 -29.23 37.42
C LEU A 132 14.36 -27.80 36.95
N THR A 133 13.50 -27.63 35.96
CA THR A 133 13.03 -26.32 35.47
C THR A 133 11.54 -26.17 35.75
N ALA A 134 11.14 -24.96 36.14
CA ALA A 134 9.75 -24.58 36.40
C ALA A 134 9.27 -23.62 35.30
N HIS A 135 8.06 -23.86 34.80
CA HIS A 135 7.42 -23.09 33.73
C HIS A 135 6.01 -22.68 34.19
N ALA A 136 5.53 -21.51 33.76
CA ALA A 136 4.17 -21.07 34.11
C ALA A 136 3.12 -21.85 33.30
N ILE A 137 2.09 -22.35 33.97
CA ILE A 137 0.93 -23.01 33.34
C ILE A 137 0.02 -21.92 32.74
N THR A 138 -0.54 -22.17 31.56
CA THR A 138 -1.33 -21.19 30.80
C THR A 138 -2.84 -21.47 30.76
N SER A 139 -3.30 -22.59 31.32
CA SER A 139 -4.71 -22.98 31.38
C SER A 139 -5.06 -23.55 32.77
N PRO A 140 -6.27 -23.32 33.31
CA PRO A 140 -6.69 -23.89 34.59
C PRO A 140 -6.75 -25.42 34.53
N TRP A 141 -6.43 -26.07 35.64
CA TRP A 141 -6.47 -27.52 35.81
C TRP A 141 -6.95 -27.88 37.23
N GLN A 142 -7.41 -29.12 37.42
CA GLN A 142 -7.86 -29.63 38.72
C GLN A 142 -7.04 -30.87 39.09
N GLU A 143 -6.59 -30.92 40.35
CA GLU A 143 -5.67 -31.93 40.88
C GLU A 143 -6.12 -33.38 40.65
N GLN A 144 -7.40 -33.64 40.87
CA GLN A 144 -7.97 -34.99 40.90
C GLN A 144 -8.44 -35.48 39.52
N SER A 145 -8.39 -34.64 38.48
CA SER A 145 -8.92 -34.97 37.14
C SER A 145 -7.96 -34.66 35.98
N VAL A 146 -6.91 -33.86 36.19
CA VAL A 146 -5.94 -33.56 35.13
C VAL A 146 -5.14 -34.79 34.73
N SER A 147 -5.10 -35.05 33.42
CA SER A 147 -4.40 -36.17 32.80
C SER A 147 -3.37 -35.65 31.78
N TRP A 148 -2.48 -36.51 31.28
CA TRP A 148 -1.58 -36.13 30.19
C TRP A 148 -2.35 -35.90 28.87
N GLN A 149 -3.47 -36.60 28.68
CA GLN A 149 -4.31 -36.50 27.49
C GLN A 149 -4.98 -35.11 27.38
N ASP A 150 -5.41 -34.55 28.51
CA ASP A 150 -6.24 -33.35 28.54
C ASP A 150 -5.47 -32.07 28.88
N PHE A 151 -4.18 -32.17 29.25
CA PHE A 151 -3.33 -31.01 29.59
C PHE A 151 -2.59 -30.39 28.38
N SER A 152 -2.61 -31.06 27.22
CA SER A 152 -2.23 -30.58 25.87
C SER A 152 -1.29 -29.34 25.79
N SER A 153 -0.03 -29.48 26.21
CA SER A 153 1.00 -28.41 26.10
C SER A 153 0.65 -27.08 26.78
N SER A 154 -0.23 -27.07 27.78
CA SER A 154 -0.78 -25.86 28.43
C SER A 154 0.18 -25.16 29.41
N PHE A 155 1.42 -24.88 28.97
CA PHE A 155 2.43 -24.15 29.73
C PHE A 155 3.30 -23.30 28.80
N ALA A 156 3.82 -22.19 29.32
CA ALA A 156 4.70 -21.31 28.57
C ALA A 156 6.09 -21.96 28.41
N PRO A 157 6.75 -21.87 27.23
CA PRO A 157 8.06 -22.49 26.99
C PRO A 157 9.23 -21.79 27.71
N GLN A 158 8.96 -20.66 28.37
CA GLN A 158 9.94 -19.84 29.08
C GLN A 158 10.12 -20.33 30.52
N VAL A 159 11.36 -20.66 30.88
CA VAL A 159 11.74 -21.13 32.22
C VAL A 159 11.60 -19.99 33.23
N ALA A 160 10.61 -20.10 34.11
CA ALA A 160 10.36 -19.15 35.19
C ALA A 160 11.35 -19.29 36.35
N ALA A 161 11.85 -20.50 36.62
CA ALA A 161 12.97 -20.74 37.53
C ALA A 161 13.67 -22.08 37.29
N THR A 162 14.91 -22.19 37.76
CA THR A 162 15.71 -23.42 37.71
C THR A 162 16.15 -23.81 39.12
N PHE A 163 16.08 -25.11 39.43
CA PHE A 163 16.61 -25.70 40.66
C PHE A 163 18.01 -26.27 40.42
N GLN A 164 18.85 -26.25 41.46
CA GLN A 164 20.23 -26.72 41.35
C GLN A 164 20.35 -28.23 41.08
N ALA A 165 21.23 -28.55 40.14
CA ALA A 165 21.64 -29.88 39.71
C ALA A 165 22.18 -30.74 40.87
N SER A 166 21.57 -31.90 41.16
CA SER A 166 22.06 -32.83 42.19
C SER A 166 21.37 -34.20 42.10
N ARG A 167 22.00 -35.27 42.63
CA ARG A 167 21.40 -36.62 42.78
C ARG A 167 20.99 -36.97 44.21
N THR A 168 21.42 -36.21 45.22
CA THR A 168 21.15 -36.55 46.62
C THR A 168 19.70 -36.25 47.02
N PRO A 169 19.08 -37.06 47.89
CA PRO A 169 17.82 -36.69 48.55
C PRO A 169 18.00 -35.43 49.40
N GLY A 170 17.01 -34.55 49.43
CA GLY A 170 17.08 -33.29 50.18
C GLY A 170 16.14 -32.20 49.67
N ALA A 171 16.14 -31.08 50.37
CA ALA A 171 15.38 -29.89 49.99
C ALA A 171 16.01 -29.21 48.76
N LEU A 172 15.15 -28.82 47.82
CA LEU A 172 15.46 -27.97 46.67
C LEU A 172 14.71 -26.66 46.86
N SER A 173 15.36 -25.52 46.61
CA SER A 173 14.67 -24.22 46.61
C SER A 173 15.14 -23.34 45.46
N THR A 174 14.25 -22.45 45.02
CA THR A 174 14.52 -21.44 44.00
C THR A 174 13.56 -20.26 44.19
N SER A 175 13.88 -19.09 43.61
CA SER A 175 13.00 -17.93 43.71
C SER A 175 12.02 -17.87 42.53
N LEU A 176 10.80 -17.46 42.83
CA LEU A 176 9.74 -17.16 41.84
C LEU A 176 9.20 -15.74 42.02
N ARG A 177 9.99 -14.83 42.61
CA ARG A 177 9.54 -13.50 43.04
C ARG A 177 8.81 -12.72 41.93
N GLU A 178 9.32 -12.77 40.71
CA GLU A 178 8.76 -12.05 39.56
C GLU A 178 7.41 -12.65 39.15
N LEU A 179 7.35 -13.96 38.88
CA LEU A 179 6.11 -14.66 38.50
C LEU A 179 5.02 -14.57 39.59
N VAL A 180 5.38 -14.77 40.86
CA VAL A 180 4.42 -14.64 41.98
C VAL A 180 3.97 -13.19 42.16
N SER A 181 4.80 -12.19 41.83
CA SER A 181 4.36 -10.78 41.85
C SER A 181 3.34 -10.46 40.76
N ILE A 182 3.39 -11.15 39.61
CA ILE A 182 2.36 -11.08 38.56
C ILE A 182 1.06 -11.72 39.08
N TRP A 183 1.13 -12.90 39.68
CA TRP A 183 -0.04 -13.59 40.25
C TRP A 183 -0.71 -12.84 41.41
N VAL A 184 0.04 -12.14 42.26
CA VAL A 184 -0.56 -11.32 43.33
C VAL A 184 -1.25 -10.08 42.77
N ARG A 185 -0.73 -9.48 41.70
CA ARG A 185 -1.33 -8.30 41.03
C ARG A 185 -2.50 -8.65 40.13
N ASN A 186 -2.46 -9.84 39.50
CA ASN A 186 -3.53 -10.35 38.67
C ASN A 186 -3.75 -11.86 38.95
N PRO A 187 -4.56 -12.21 39.97
CA PRO A 187 -4.81 -13.59 40.37
C PRO A 187 -5.43 -14.46 39.27
N THR A 188 -6.11 -13.88 38.29
CA THR A 188 -6.71 -14.63 37.17
C THR A 188 -5.68 -15.32 36.28
N LEU A 189 -4.41 -14.88 36.31
CA LEU A 189 -3.28 -15.49 35.58
C LEU A 189 -2.54 -16.57 36.39
N ASN A 190 -2.96 -16.87 37.62
CA ASN A 190 -2.34 -17.90 38.45
C ASN A 190 -2.94 -19.28 38.17
N HIS A 191 -2.43 -19.95 37.13
CA HIS A 191 -2.72 -21.36 36.86
C HIS A 191 -1.62 -22.32 37.35
N GLY A 192 -0.62 -21.82 38.08
CA GLY A 192 0.44 -22.63 38.70
C GLY A 192 1.68 -22.86 37.82
N LEU A 193 2.44 -23.91 38.18
CA LEU A 193 3.74 -24.27 37.61
C LEU A 193 3.76 -25.69 37.10
N LEU A 194 4.45 -25.90 35.99
CA LEU A 194 4.84 -27.21 35.50
C LEU A 194 6.34 -27.41 35.71
N LEU A 195 6.73 -28.56 36.24
CA LEU A 195 8.12 -28.96 36.46
C LEU A 195 8.58 -29.99 35.42
N GLN A 196 9.77 -29.79 34.87
CA GLN A 196 10.43 -30.71 33.93
C GLN A 196 11.89 -30.97 34.31
N GLN A 197 12.40 -32.15 33.94
CA GLN A 197 13.82 -32.51 34.00
C GLN A 197 14.22 -33.05 32.63
N SER A 198 15.28 -32.49 32.03
CA SER A 198 15.66 -32.77 30.64
C SER A 198 16.33 -34.13 30.42
N GLU A 199 16.90 -34.72 31.47
CA GLU A 199 17.62 -36.00 31.40
C GLU A 199 17.41 -36.81 32.68
N GLY A 200 16.93 -38.04 32.58
CA GLY A 200 16.62 -38.87 33.75
C GLY A 200 15.39 -38.37 34.52
N HIS A 201 15.12 -38.98 35.69
CA HIS A 201 13.93 -38.70 36.48
C HIS A 201 14.23 -38.44 37.96
N SER A 202 13.43 -37.58 38.57
CA SER A 202 13.40 -37.25 39.99
C SER A 202 12.08 -37.69 40.63
N LEU A 203 12.15 -38.01 41.92
CA LEU A 203 11.01 -38.26 42.79
C LEU A 203 10.85 -37.09 43.76
N LEU A 204 9.74 -36.37 43.68
CA LEU A 204 9.43 -35.24 44.55
C LEU A 204 8.31 -35.62 45.52
N ALA A 205 8.38 -35.17 46.77
CA ALA A 205 7.27 -35.33 47.71
C ALA A 205 6.12 -34.37 47.32
N THR A 206 4.90 -34.89 47.30
CA THR A 206 3.67 -34.14 47.05
C THR A 206 3.06 -33.59 48.34
N SER A 207 1.96 -32.86 48.24
CA SER A 207 1.14 -32.47 49.39
C SER A 207 0.53 -33.66 50.16
N GLU A 208 0.47 -34.86 49.57
CA GLU A 208 -0.03 -36.10 50.20
C GLU A 208 1.05 -36.79 51.01
N SER A 209 2.31 -36.32 50.93
CA SER A 209 3.43 -36.83 51.72
C SER A 209 3.05 -36.93 53.21
N PRO A 210 3.28 -38.09 53.86
CA PRO A 210 3.00 -38.27 55.28
C PRO A 210 3.95 -37.46 56.18
N ASN A 211 5.11 -37.05 55.65
CA ASN A 211 5.95 -36.05 56.31
C ASN A 211 5.60 -34.65 55.81
N THR A 212 5.03 -33.82 56.69
CA THR A 212 4.56 -32.47 56.37
C THR A 212 5.70 -31.51 56.03
N SER A 213 6.89 -31.68 56.63
CA SER A 213 8.05 -30.82 56.33
C SER A 213 8.65 -31.04 54.95
N HIS A 214 8.24 -32.11 54.25
CA HIS A 214 8.68 -32.43 52.89
C HIS A 214 7.70 -31.93 51.80
N ARG A 215 6.50 -31.48 52.17
CA ARG A 215 5.47 -31.05 51.20
C ARG A 215 5.86 -29.76 50.48
N PRO A 216 5.44 -29.55 49.21
CA PRO A 216 5.69 -28.31 48.48
C PRO A 216 5.26 -27.07 49.28
N ALA A 217 6.13 -26.08 49.37
CA ALA A 217 5.87 -24.84 50.11
C ALA A 217 6.36 -23.60 49.35
N LEU A 218 5.51 -22.59 49.24
CA LEU A 218 5.86 -21.29 48.68
C LEU A 218 5.84 -20.23 49.78
N GLN A 219 7.01 -19.78 50.22
CA GLN A 219 7.13 -18.69 51.18
C GLN A 219 7.20 -17.35 50.44
N VAL A 220 6.27 -16.44 50.74
CA VAL A 220 6.20 -15.10 50.18
C VAL A 220 6.31 -14.07 51.29
N CYS A 221 7.35 -13.23 51.24
CA CYS A 221 7.52 -12.09 52.12
C CYS A 221 7.16 -10.81 51.37
N PHE A 222 6.45 -9.90 52.04
CA PHE A 222 5.96 -8.65 51.47
C PHE A 222 5.76 -7.58 52.55
N PHE A 223 5.59 -6.32 52.16
CA PHE A 223 5.07 -5.28 53.04
C PHE A 223 3.93 -4.51 52.36
N LEU A 224 3.08 -3.89 53.18
CA LEU A 224 2.07 -2.93 52.75
C LEU A 224 2.64 -1.52 52.95
N PRO A 225 2.58 -0.62 51.95
CA PRO A 225 3.03 0.75 52.13
C PRO A 225 2.08 1.50 53.07
N ASP A 226 2.59 1.99 54.22
CA ASP A 226 1.87 2.94 55.07
C ASP A 226 1.64 4.27 54.33
N SER A 227 0.55 4.97 54.65
CA SER A 227 0.15 6.22 54.01
C SER A 227 1.06 7.40 54.39
N SER A 228 2.23 7.47 53.75
CA SER A 228 3.22 8.54 53.77
C SER A 228 3.93 8.56 52.40
N PRO A 229 4.42 9.69 51.87
CA PRO A 229 4.45 9.88 50.42
C PRO A 229 5.50 9.06 49.66
N ALA A 230 5.00 8.33 48.66
CA ALA A 230 5.66 7.96 47.41
C ALA A 230 7.13 7.48 47.46
N THR A 231 7.33 6.20 47.76
CA THR A 231 8.42 5.43 47.13
C THR A 231 8.07 5.10 45.68
N SER A 232 8.12 6.12 44.83
CA SER A 232 8.39 6.04 43.38
C SER A 232 7.79 4.84 42.64
N SER A 233 6.48 4.85 42.39
CA SER A 233 6.01 4.30 41.11
C SER A 233 6.67 5.11 39.99
N ALA A 234 7.19 4.43 38.97
CA ALA A 234 7.69 5.13 37.80
C ALA A 234 6.50 5.84 37.11
N PRO A 235 6.62 7.13 36.72
CA PRO A 235 5.53 7.84 36.07
C PRO A 235 5.01 7.17 34.79
N SER A 236 3.85 7.61 34.34
CA SER A 236 3.17 7.12 33.14
C SER A 236 2.52 8.27 32.38
N LEU A 237 2.39 8.14 31.06
CA LEU A 237 1.81 9.13 30.18
C LEU A 237 0.81 8.50 29.21
N LEU A 238 -0.43 8.99 29.22
CA LEU A 238 -1.42 8.72 28.18
C LEU A 238 -1.31 9.82 27.12
N LEU A 239 -0.85 9.45 25.92
CA LEU A 239 -0.89 10.34 24.75
C LEU A 239 -2.16 10.10 23.94
N ARG A 240 -2.71 11.18 23.40
CA ARG A 240 -3.73 11.16 22.36
C ARG A 240 -3.23 11.93 21.14
N VAL A 241 -3.19 11.27 19.98
CA VAL A 241 -2.73 11.86 18.72
C VAL A 241 -3.92 12.06 17.80
N LEU A 242 -4.10 13.31 17.37
CA LEU A 242 -5.15 13.76 16.47
C LEU A 242 -4.54 14.39 15.21
N ASP A 243 -5.34 14.50 14.16
CA ASP A 243 -5.05 15.43 13.07
C ASP A 243 -5.44 16.87 13.45
N ASP A 244 -5.11 17.84 12.59
CA ASP A 244 -5.45 19.26 12.80
C ASP A 244 -6.98 19.49 12.91
N SER A 245 -7.81 18.64 12.28
CA SER A 245 -9.28 18.70 12.40
C SER A 245 -9.81 18.14 13.74
N GLY A 246 -8.97 17.45 14.50
CA GLY A 246 -9.29 16.83 15.78
C GLY A 246 -9.80 15.39 15.69
N GLN A 247 -9.65 14.71 14.54
CA GLN A 247 -9.96 13.28 14.42
C GLN A 247 -8.80 12.41 14.93
N PRO A 248 -9.08 11.23 15.53
CA PRO A 248 -8.03 10.33 15.98
C PRO A 248 -7.16 9.80 14.84
N LEU A 249 -5.83 9.94 14.98
CA LEU A 249 -4.87 9.30 14.07
C LEU A 249 -4.47 7.95 14.63
N SER A 250 -4.97 6.87 14.01
CA SER A 250 -4.57 5.50 14.32
C SER A 250 -3.27 5.11 13.62
N GLY A 251 -2.42 4.32 14.27
CA GLY A 251 -1.12 3.90 13.73
C GLY A 251 -0.05 5.01 13.69
N ALA A 252 -0.30 6.17 14.30
CA ALA A 252 0.71 7.22 14.46
C ALA A 252 1.83 6.72 15.38
N ALA A 253 3.08 6.91 14.97
CA ALA A 253 4.25 6.43 15.69
C ALA A 253 4.60 7.39 16.84
N VAL A 254 4.46 6.92 18.07
CA VAL A 254 4.99 7.57 19.28
C VAL A 254 6.34 6.94 19.60
N SER A 255 7.40 7.73 19.60
CA SER A 255 8.77 7.29 19.89
C SER A 255 9.39 8.05 21.05
N SER A 256 10.04 7.32 21.95
CA SER A 256 10.86 7.84 23.04
C SER A 256 12.24 7.18 23.00
N SER A 257 13.18 7.62 23.85
CA SER A 257 14.51 7.01 23.95
C SER A 257 14.52 5.53 24.38
N SER A 258 13.38 4.97 24.80
CA SER A 258 13.26 3.59 25.31
C SER A 258 12.18 2.74 24.65
N SER A 259 11.32 3.30 23.80
CA SER A 259 10.16 2.60 23.23
C SER A 259 9.61 3.29 22.00
N GLN A 260 9.13 2.51 21.02
CA GLN A 260 8.29 2.99 19.93
C GLN A 260 6.97 2.21 19.96
N LEU A 261 5.84 2.93 19.97
CA LEU A 261 4.49 2.36 20.04
C LEU A 261 3.58 3.07 19.02
N PRO A 262 2.74 2.34 18.27
CA PRO A 262 1.68 2.96 17.47
C PRO A 262 0.50 3.39 18.36
N THR A 263 -0.29 4.34 17.90
CA THR A 263 -1.60 4.64 18.46
C THR A 263 -2.66 3.60 18.08
N ASP A 264 -3.62 3.37 18.97
CA ASP A 264 -4.76 2.47 18.74
C ASP A 264 -5.82 3.06 17.77
N GLY A 265 -6.93 2.37 17.59
CA GLY A 265 -8.05 2.82 16.74
C GLY A 265 -8.76 4.09 17.21
N ALA A 266 -8.51 4.53 18.45
CA ALA A 266 -9.04 5.76 19.04
C ALA A 266 -7.96 6.84 19.24
N GLY A 267 -6.77 6.64 18.64
CA GLY A 267 -5.66 7.60 18.64
C GLY A 267 -4.86 7.63 19.95
N TYR A 268 -5.00 6.65 20.83
CA TYR A 268 -4.31 6.63 22.12
C TYR A 268 -3.03 5.79 22.10
N ALA A 269 -2.02 6.22 22.87
CA ALA A 269 -0.83 5.45 23.20
C ALA A 269 -0.49 5.62 24.70
N VAL A 270 -0.22 4.52 25.40
CA VAL A 270 0.17 4.52 26.82
C VAL A 270 1.64 4.22 26.97
N LEU A 271 2.35 5.14 27.62
CA LEU A 271 3.77 5.04 27.96
C LEU A 271 3.91 4.84 29.47
N ASP A 272 4.09 3.60 29.91
CA ASP A 272 4.30 3.25 31.32
C ASP A 272 5.79 3.16 31.70
N ASN A 273 6.08 3.26 33.00
CA ASN A 273 7.41 3.15 33.60
C ASN A 273 8.43 4.20 33.13
N LEU A 274 7.96 5.42 32.86
CA LEU A 274 8.79 6.55 32.45
C LEU A 274 9.75 6.99 33.57
N PRO A 275 10.91 7.58 33.24
CA PRO A 275 11.77 8.21 34.22
C PRO A 275 11.08 9.45 34.83
N SER A 276 11.28 9.68 36.13
CA SER A 276 10.90 10.95 36.75
C SER A 276 11.88 12.06 36.36
N GLY A 277 11.36 13.25 36.12
CA GLY A 277 12.11 14.39 35.60
C GLY A 277 11.58 14.86 34.25
N PHE A 278 12.45 15.44 33.42
CA PHE A 278 12.08 15.85 32.07
C PHE A 278 11.98 14.63 31.14
N PHE A 279 10.87 14.52 30.41
CA PHE A 279 10.57 13.46 29.47
C PHE A 279 10.16 14.08 28.12
N SER A 280 10.69 13.54 27.03
CA SER A 280 10.30 13.89 25.66
C SER A 280 9.87 12.65 24.86
N ALA A 281 8.88 12.83 23.98
CA ALA A 281 8.44 11.83 23.01
C ALA A 281 8.14 12.49 21.66
N ARG A 282 8.71 11.95 20.58
CA ARG A 282 8.48 12.39 19.20
C ARG A 282 7.29 11.64 18.61
N VAL A 283 6.40 12.36 17.94
CA VAL A 283 5.17 11.84 17.34
C VAL A 283 5.19 12.09 15.84
N GLU A 284 4.91 11.04 15.05
CA GLU A 284 4.98 11.06 13.59
C GLU A 284 3.82 10.30 12.95
N ALA A 285 3.35 10.77 11.79
CA ALA A 285 2.42 10.06 10.93
C ALA A 285 2.73 10.39 9.46
N VAL A 286 2.48 9.45 8.55
CA VAL A 286 2.72 9.65 7.11
C VAL A 286 1.85 10.81 6.59
N GLY A 287 2.47 11.78 5.93
CA GLY A 287 1.78 12.98 5.42
C GLY A 287 1.68 14.14 6.41
N PHE A 288 2.25 14.03 7.62
CA PHE A 288 2.23 15.06 8.64
C PHE A 288 3.63 15.51 9.08
N ALA A 289 3.76 16.77 9.47
CA ALA A 289 4.97 17.31 10.10
C ALA A 289 5.18 16.69 11.49
N PRO A 290 6.42 16.33 11.87
CA PRO A 290 6.71 15.71 13.16
C PRO A 290 6.51 16.70 14.31
N ALA A 291 6.04 16.23 15.46
CA ALA A 291 5.91 17.02 16.69
C ALA A 291 6.60 16.34 17.88
N VAL A 292 6.87 17.10 18.95
CA VAL A 292 7.47 16.59 20.19
C VAL A 292 6.67 17.01 21.41
N VAL A 293 6.26 16.01 22.20
CA VAL A 293 5.71 16.20 23.54
C VAL A 293 6.85 16.31 24.54
N SER A 294 6.88 17.37 25.33
CA SER A 294 7.87 17.58 26.39
C SER A 294 7.20 17.94 27.70
N LEU A 295 7.45 17.12 28.73
CA LEU A 295 6.76 17.18 30.03
C LEU A 295 7.76 17.01 31.18
N HIS A 296 7.48 17.65 32.32
CA HIS A 296 8.18 17.36 33.57
C HIS A 296 7.29 16.48 34.45
N LEU A 297 7.71 15.23 34.64
CA LEU A 297 6.98 14.17 35.33
C LEU A 297 7.54 13.95 36.75
N PRO A 298 6.82 14.37 37.81
CA PRO A 298 7.17 13.99 39.19
C PRO A 298 7.20 12.46 39.39
N PRO A 299 7.95 11.96 40.38
CA PRO A 299 7.86 10.55 40.77
C PRO A 299 6.41 10.14 41.06
N GLY A 300 5.95 9.05 40.46
CA GLY A 300 4.58 8.56 40.57
C GLY A 300 3.51 9.30 39.76
N ALA A 301 3.87 10.30 38.95
CA ALA A 301 2.89 11.04 38.16
C ALA A 301 2.21 10.17 37.09
N ARG A 302 0.88 10.29 36.98
CA ARG A 302 0.11 9.84 35.82
C ARG A 302 -0.34 11.07 35.04
N ALA A 303 0.33 11.32 33.92
CA ALA A 303 0.10 12.46 33.06
C ALA A 303 -0.75 12.07 31.83
N SER A 304 -1.39 13.05 31.22
CA SER A 304 -2.00 12.93 29.90
C SER A 304 -1.61 14.12 29.01
N HIS A 305 -1.60 13.94 27.70
CA HIS A 305 -1.33 15.01 26.74
C HIS A 305 -1.99 14.75 25.38
N GLU A 306 -2.51 15.80 24.74
CA GLU A 306 -3.04 15.78 23.37
C GLU A 306 -2.05 16.43 22.41
N VAL A 307 -1.81 15.80 21.27
CA VAL A 307 -0.99 16.32 20.16
C VAL A 307 -1.84 16.36 18.90
N ARG A 308 -1.76 17.45 18.16
CA ARG A 308 -2.33 17.60 16.82
C ARG A 308 -1.21 17.69 15.81
N LEU A 309 -1.14 16.72 14.90
CA LEU A 309 -0.16 16.74 13.83
C LEU A 309 -0.66 17.62 12.69
N LEU A 310 0.22 18.51 12.21
CA LEU A 310 -0.08 19.40 11.09
C LEU A 310 0.22 18.69 9.76
N PRO A 311 -0.66 18.74 8.74
CA PRO A 311 -0.40 18.11 7.46
C PRO A 311 0.77 18.79 6.73
N LEU A 312 1.57 18.01 5.99
CA LEU A 312 2.62 18.55 5.14
C LEU A 312 2.02 19.32 3.96
N GLY A 313 2.62 20.46 3.62
CA GLY A 313 2.28 21.20 2.40
C GLY A 313 2.57 20.38 1.14
N GLN A 314 1.93 20.76 0.02
CA GLN A 314 2.13 20.09 -1.28
C GLN A 314 3.63 20.04 -1.67
N PRO A 315 4.19 18.87 -2.02
CA PRO A 315 5.60 18.73 -2.39
C PRO A 315 5.97 19.61 -3.59
N GLN A 316 7.05 20.38 -3.44
CA GLN A 316 7.56 21.31 -4.46
C GLN A 316 8.91 20.80 -4.99
N PRO A 317 9.00 20.37 -6.27
CA PRO A 317 10.25 19.88 -6.85
C PRO A 317 11.21 21.02 -7.18
N PHE A 318 12.51 20.81 -6.92
CA PHE A 318 13.58 21.67 -7.42
C PHE A 318 14.84 20.87 -7.77
N ALA A 319 15.62 21.35 -8.74
CA ALA A 319 16.90 20.75 -9.09
C ALA A 319 17.99 21.18 -8.10
N VAL A 320 18.67 20.23 -7.45
CA VAL A 320 19.72 20.55 -6.45
C VAL A 320 20.83 21.40 -7.07
N SER A 321 21.16 21.19 -8.35
CA SER A 321 22.17 21.98 -9.08
C SER A 321 21.78 23.43 -9.37
N ALA A 322 20.49 23.79 -9.28
CA ALA A 322 19.99 25.15 -9.48
C ALA A 322 19.62 25.84 -8.16
N GLY A 323 19.41 25.07 -7.08
CA GLY A 323 18.79 25.57 -5.87
C GLY A 323 17.28 25.83 -6.10
N ALA A 324 16.67 26.61 -5.21
CA ALA A 324 15.26 26.93 -5.28
C ALA A 324 14.91 28.26 -4.62
N THR A 325 13.75 28.82 -4.96
CA THR A 325 12.97 29.70 -4.08
C THR A 325 11.54 29.18 -4.10
N LEU A 326 11.10 28.67 -2.95
CA LEU A 326 9.86 27.91 -2.76
C LEU A 326 8.93 28.69 -1.85
N GLU A 327 7.62 28.55 -2.04
CA GLU A 327 6.62 29.38 -1.35
C GLU A 327 5.39 28.54 -0.98
N HIS A 328 4.97 28.59 0.29
CA HIS A 328 3.73 27.98 0.74
C HIS A 328 3.10 28.82 1.86
N GLY A 329 1.87 29.28 1.64
CA GLY A 329 1.13 30.12 2.59
C GLY A 329 1.90 31.39 2.97
N THR A 330 2.38 31.45 4.20
CA THR A 330 3.12 32.59 4.77
C THR A 330 4.65 32.40 4.80
N LEU A 331 5.17 31.30 4.27
CA LEU A 331 6.60 30.95 4.27
C LEU A 331 7.18 30.92 2.85
N ARG A 332 8.35 31.54 2.69
CA ARG A 332 9.23 31.45 1.53
C ARG A 332 10.59 30.88 1.95
N VAL A 333 11.16 30.00 1.15
CA VAL A 333 12.46 29.35 1.42
C VAL A 333 13.34 29.41 0.19
N SER A 334 14.53 30.01 0.30
CA SER A 334 15.55 30.03 -0.74
C SER A 334 16.69 29.05 -0.41
N ILE A 335 16.90 28.05 -1.25
CA ILE A 335 17.92 27.00 -1.11
C ILE A 335 19.00 27.25 -2.15
N PRO A 336 20.30 27.35 -1.80
CA PRO A 336 21.35 27.55 -2.80
C PRO A 336 21.58 26.33 -3.71
N PRO A 337 22.18 26.53 -4.90
CA PRO A 337 22.77 25.45 -5.69
C PRO A 337 23.70 24.55 -4.88
N HIS A 338 23.63 23.24 -5.14
CA HIS A 338 24.47 22.18 -4.57
C HIS A 338 24.43 22.08 -3.04
N ALA A 339 23.37 22.59 -2.41
CA ALA A 339 23.24 22.69 -0.95
C ALA A 339 22.63 21.46 -0.27
N VAL A 340 22.39 20.33 -0.95
CA VAL A 340 21.63 19.18 -0.40
C VAL A 340 22.46 17.89 -0.35
N VAL A 341 22.32 17.12 0.73
CA VAL A 341 22.97 15.84 1.01
C VAL A 341 21.97 14.76 1.49
N ASP A 342 22.37 13.49 1.38
CA ASP A 342 21.67 12.35 1.97
C ASP A 342 21.92 12.19 3.48
N SER A 343 21.29 11.19 4.09
CA SER A 343 21.47 10.86 5.53
C SER A 343 22.90 10.46 5.92
N ASP A 344 23.73 10.05 4.95
CA ASP A 344 25.14 9.73 5.15
C ASP A 344 26.05 10.95 4.91
N GLY A 345 25.47 12.12 4.59
CA GLY A 345 26.18 13.37 4.29
C GLY A 345 26.78 13.45 2.89
N ARG A 346 26.38 12.57 1.95
CA ARG A 346 26.86 12.59 0.56
C ARG A 346 26.07 13.60 -0.27
N PRO A 347 26.72 14.38 -1.17
CA PRO A 347 26.03 15.29 -2.07
C PRO A 347 24.97 14.59 -2.93
N VAL A 348 23.78 15.17 -2.99
CA VAL A 348 22.66 14.69 -3.80
C VAL A 348 22.64 15.40 -5.16
N SER A 349 22.16 14.71 -6.19
CA SER A 349 22.01 15.24 -7.54
C SER A 349 20.60 14.98 -8.09
N GLY A 350 20.24 15.66 -9.17
CA GLY A 350 18.88 15.58 -9.74
C GLY A 350 17.86 16.44 -8.99
N THR A 351 16.60 16.02 -9.06
CA THR A 351 15.46 16.72 -8.47
C THR A 351 15.19 16.24 -7.05
N VAL A 352 14.94 17.18 -6.14
CA VAL A 352 14.55 16.97 -4.75
C VAL A 352 13.18 17.59 -4.52
N GLN A 353 12.33 16.94 -3.75
CA GLN A 353 11.04 17.44 -3.31
C GLN A 353 11.19 18.16 -1.97
N ALA A 354 10.56 19.32 -1.83
CA ALA A 354 10.47 20.04 -0.56
C ALA A 354 9.01 20.21 -0.13
N THR A 355 8.70 19.86 1.12
CA THR A 355 7.43 20.20 1.77
C THR A 355 7.67 21.36 2.72
N LEU A 356 6.68 22.26 2.83
CA LEU A 356 6.75 23.48 3.65
C LEU A 356 5.51 23.56 4.55
N VAL A 357 5.68 23.82 5.84
CA VAL A 357 4.57 24.05 6.78
C VAL A 357 4.80 25.34 7.56
N PRO A 358 4.23 26.48 7.14
CA PRO A 358 4.15 27.66 7.99
C PRO A 358 3.16 27.46 9.13
N LEU A 359 3.44 28.05 10.29
CA LEU A 359 2.54 28.03 11.44
C LEU A 359 2.52 29.40 12.14
N ASP A 360 1.34 30.02 12.20
CA ASP A 360 1.07 31.20 13.03
C ASP A 360 0.59 30.73 14.42
N PRO A 361 1.43 30.78 15.47
CA PRO A 361 1.09 30.29 16.80
C PRO A 361 -0.03 31.09 17.50
N THR A 362 -0.54 32.17 16.90
CA THR A 362 -1.71 32.91 17.39
C THR A 362 -3.05 32.39 16.83
N THR A 363 -3.01 31.47 15.86
CA THR A 363 -4.20 30.96 15.15
C THR A 363 -4.57 29.52 15.48
N VAL A 364 -3.66 28.77 16.12
CA VAL A 364 -3.81 27.34 16.44
C VAL A 364 -3.90 27.07 17.95
N PRO A 365 -4.49 25.96 18.40
CA PRO A 365 -4.40 25.54 19.79
C PRO A 365 -2.97 25.15 20.17
N THR A 366 -2.65 25.20 21.46
CA THR A 366 -1.29 24.86 21.96
C THR A 366 -0.88 23.41 21.71
N SER A 367 -1.84 22.50 21.47
CA SER A 367 -1.59 21.10 21.09
C SER A 367 -1.18 20.90 19.63
N SER A 368 -1.34 21.91 18.76
CA SER A 368 -0.79 21.92 17.38
C SER A 368 0.60 22.54 17.31
N LEU A 369 1.20 22.97 18.44
CA LEU A 369 2.57 23.47 18.45
C LEU A 369 3.54 22.28 18.40
N PRO A 370 4.60 22.33 17.56
CA PRO A 370 5.51 21.20 17.34
C PRO A 370 6.45 20.91 18.52
N GLY A 371 6.52 21.80 19.51
CA GLY A 371 7.33 21.65 20.72
C GLY A 371 6.98 22.71 21.79
N PRO A 372 7.53 22.58 23.01
CA PRO A 372 7.24 23.51 24.12
C PRO A 372 7.78 24.91 23.80
N LEU A 373 7.16 26.00 24.28
CA LEU A 373 7.69 27.37 24.12
C LEU A 373 8.84 27.68 25.11
N GLU A 374 9.81 26.78 25.20
CA GLU A 374 11.01 26.88 26.03
C GLU A 374 12.25 26.40 25.25
N GLY A 375 13.38 27.10 25.35
CA GLY A 375 14.58 26.78 24.57
C GLY A 375 15.92 27.10 25.22
N LEU A 376 16.97 26.41 24.77
CA LEU A 376 18.34 26.57 25.22
C LEU A 376 19.04 27.70 24.43
N VAL A 377 19.53 28.71 25.14
CA VAL A 377 20.17 29.91 24.53
C VAL A 377 21.45 29.61 23.74
N SER A 378 21.99 28.40 23.88
CA SER A 378 23.04 27.78 23.07
C SER A 378 23.04 26.26 23.34
N GLU A 379 23.65 25.44 22.47
CA GLU A 379 23.76 23.98 22.64
C GLU A 379 24.38 23.53 23.96
N GLY A 380 25.23 24.38 24.57
CA GLY A 380 25.89 24.10 25.85
C GLY A 380 25.15 24.61 27.09
N ALA A 381 23.99 25.24 26.94
CA ALA A 381 23.16 25.67 28.07
C ALA A 381 22.41 24.48 28.68
N SER A 382 22.32 24.43 30.01
CA SER A 382 21.59 23.37 30.73
C SER A 382 20.17 23.77 31.15
N GLU A 383 19.87 25.07 31.21
CA GLU A 383 18.59 25.60 31.66
C GLU A 383 17.86 26.26 30.47
N PRO A 384 16.63 25.84 30.15
CA PRO A 384 15.84 26.48 29.10
C PRO A 384 15.24 27.81 29.57
N VAL A 385 15.10 28.74 28.63
CA VAL A 385 14.37 30.00 28.85
C VAL A 385 13.02 29.93 28.14
N PRO A 386 11.92 30.39 28.78
CA PRO A 386 10.64 30.55 28.11
C PRO A 386 10.73 31.59 26.99
N LEU A 387 10.01 31.31 25.92
CA LEU A 387 10.07 32.03 24.66
C LEU A 387 8.74 32.76 24.38
N GLU A 388 8.83 33.91 23.71
CA GLU A 388 7.71 34.51 23.00
C GLU A 388 7.87 34.22 21.50
N SER A 389 6.89 33.55 20.90
CA SER A 389 6.93 33.11 19.51
C SER A 389 6.15 34.01 18.55
N PHE A 390 6.81 34.37 17.46
CA PHE A 390 6.24 35.18 16.40
C PHE A 390 6.02 34.39 15.09
N GLY A 391 6.25 33.08 15.07
CA GLY A 391 6.02 32.25 13.89
C GLY A 391 6.95 31.04 13.82
N MET A 392 6.41 29.91 13.41
CA MET A 392 7.14 28.65 13.21
C MET A 392 7.09 28.23 11.74
N ALA A 393 8.10 27.47 11.30
CA ALA A 393 8.24 26.97 9.95
C ALA A 393 8.87 25.58 9.97
N GLU A 394 8.21 24.60 9.36
CA GLU A 394 8.79 23.31 9.00
C GLU A 394 9.19 23.33 7.52
N VAL A 395 10.34 22.73 7.22
CA VAL A 395 10.76 22.43 5.86
C VAL A 395 11.35 21.02 5.88
N SER A 396 10.88 20.15 4.99
CA SER A 396 11.42 18.79 4.85
C SER A 396 11.80 18.52 3.41
N LEU A 397 12.95 17.88 3.20
CA LEU A 397 13.47 17.52 1.88
C LEU A 397 13.44 16.01 1.66
N TRP A 398 13.08 15.59 0.44
CA TRP A 398 12.92 14.18 0.09
C TRP A 398 13.40 13.89 -1.34
N GLN A 399 13.97 12.70 -1.54
CA GLN A 399 14.21 12.12 -2.87
C GLN A 399 14.00 10.61 -2.78
N ASP A 400 13.25 10.03 -3.73
CA ASP A 400 12.91 8.60 -3.77
C ASP A 400 12.36 8.04 -2.43
N GLY A 401 11.55 8.85 -1.73
CA GLY A 401 10.98 8.52 -0.41
C GLY A 401 11.97 8.57 0.77
N ARG A 402 13.23 8.99 0.54
CA ARG A 402 14.26 9.12 1.58
C ARG A 402 14.40 10.58 2.04
N PRO A 403 14.53 10.84 3.35
CA PRO A 403 14.76 12.20 3.87
C PRO A 403 16.17 12.68 3.50
N LEU A 404 16.27 13.96 3.16
CA LEU A 404 17.51 14.66 2.81
C LEU A 404 17.74 15.85 3.74
N GLN A 405 18.94 16.44 3.68
CA GLN A 405 19.34 17.54 4.56
C GLN A 405 20.23 18.56 3.82
N LEU A 406 20.42 19.75 4.38
CA LEU A 406 21.42 20.71 3.88
C LEU A 406 22.85 20.18 4.09
N ALA A 407 23.71 20.44 3.10
CA ALA A 407 25.11 20.08 3.13
C ALA A 407 25.85 20.81 4.28
N PRO A 408 26.80 20.16 4.98
CA PRO A 408 27.56 20.81 6.05
C PRO A 408 28.20 22.13 5.61
N GLY A 409 27.77 23.24 6.21
CA GLY A 409 28.23 24.60 5.89
C GLY A 409 27.43 25.34 4.82
N ALA A 410 26.47 24.69 4.15
CA ALA A 410 25.48 25.40 3.35
C ALA A 410 24.47 26.15 4.25
N LYS A 411 23.82 27.17 3.67
CA LYS A 411 22.80 27.99 4.36
C LYS A 411 21.61 28.22 3.44
N ALA A 412 20.40 27.93 3.90
CA ALA A 412 19.16 28.33 3.22
C ALA A 412 18.56 29.56 3.89
N THR A 413 17.82 30.39 3.14
CA THR A 413 17.14 31.58 3.67
C THR A 413 15.66 31.31 3.87
N LEU A 414 15.13 31.51 5.08
CA LEU A 414 13.69 31.50 5.36
C LEU A 414 13.19 32.93 5.43
N GLU A 415 12.08 33.24 4.76
CA GLU A 415 11.25 34.41 4.99
C GLU A 415 9.87 33.95 5.50
N LEU A 416 9.53 34.25 6.74
CA LEU A 416 8.25 33.90 7.37
C LEU A 416 7.44 35.16 7.69
N LEU A 417 6.19 35.24 7.24
CA LEU A 417 5.29 36.36 7.53
C LEU A 417 4.99 36.45 9.02
N LEU A 418 5.15 37.63 9.62
CA LEU A 418 4.87 37.85 11.03
C LEU A 418 3.38 38.15 11.27
N PRO A 419 2.78 37.61 12.35
CA PRO A 419 1.39 37.86 12.75
C PRO A 419 1.09 39.36 12.88
N SER A 420 -0.14 39.75 12.56
CA SER A 420 -0.58 41.16 12.69
C SER A 420 -0.45 41.69 14.13
N SER A 421 -0.54 40.81 15.13
CA SER A 421 -0.34 41.10 16.57
C SER A 421 1.11 41.42 16.95
N ALA A 422 2.07 41.07 16.11
CA ALA A 422 3.48 41.43 16.26
C ALA A 422 3.81 42.78 15.59
N SER A 423 3.01 43.20 14.60
CA SER A 423 3.25 44.39 13.76
C SER A 423 3.15 45.74 14.50
N SER A 424 2.59 45.76 15.71
CA SER A 424 2.56 46.95 16.59
C SER A 424 3.75 47.02 17.57
N ARG A 425 4.61 45.99 17.58
CA ARG A 425 5.67 45.79 18.58
C ARG A 425 7.05 45.56 17.97
N LEU A 426 7.13 45.40 16.66
CA LEU A 426 8.34 45.16 15.88
C LEU A 426 8.42 46.16 14.72
N SER A 427 9.64 46.54 14.35
CA SER A 427 9.97 47.44 13.25
C SER A 427 10.96 46.78 12.28
N PRO A 428 10.98 47.17 10.98
CA PRO A 428 12.03 46.76 10.06
C PRO A 428 13.43 47.07 10.62
N GLY A 429 14.30 46.06 10.63
CA GLY A 429 15.64 46.11 11.22
C GLY A 429 15.77 45.44 12.60
N ASP A 430 14.66 45.12 13.28
CA ASP A 430 14.71 44.40 14.56
C ASP A 430 15.30 42.99 14.39
N ALA A 431 16.18 42.60 15.31
CA ALA A 431 16.87 41.32 15.29
C ALA A 431 16.20 40.32 16.26
N ILE A 432 15.63 39.23 15.72
CA ILE A 432 14.92 38.20 16.51
C ILE A 432 15.70 36.88 16.40
N PRO A 433 16.12 36.26 17.52
CA PRO A 433 16.81 34.98 17.53
C PRO A 433 16.06 33.88 16.76
N ALA A 434 16.82 33.05 16.06
CA ALA A 434 16.30 31.83 15.45
C ALA A 434 16.57 30.63 16.36
N TRP A 435 15.62 29.70 16.37
CA TRP A 435 15.69 28.49 17.16
C TRP A 435 15.25 27.31 16.32
N TRP A 436 15.93 26.19 16.46
CA TRP A 436 15.56 24.93 15.81
C TRP A 436 15.12 23.91 16.84
N LEU A 437 14.20 23.02 16.47
CA LEU A 437 13.69 21.99 17.39
C LEU A 437 14.63 20.78 17.43
N ASP A 438 15.31 20.58 18.54
CA ASP A 438 16.05 19.34 18.78
C ASP A 438 15.05 18.26 19.20
N THR A 439 14.73 17.35 18.26
CA THR A 439 13.76 16.28 18.49
C THR A 439 14.25 15.19 19.44
N ALA A 440 15.56 15.10 19.72
CA ALA A 440 16.10 14.17 20.71
C ALA A 440 16.03 14.77 22.13
N ARG A 441 16.29 16.06 22.28
CA ARG A 441 16.18 16.78 23.57
C ARG A 441 14.76 17.28 23.86
N GLY A 442 13.88 17.37 22.86
CA GLY A 442 12.52 17.92 22.98
C GLY A 442 12.47 19.39 23.38
N LEU A 443 13.49 20.17 23.00
CA LEU A 443 13.61 21.59 23.32
C LEU A 443 14.09 22.35 22.09
N TRP A 444 13.72 23.63 21.99
CA TRP A 444 14.31 24.52 21.00
C TRP A 444 15.75 24.84 21.37
N VAL A 445 16.63 24.97 20.37
CA VAL A 445 18.03 25.36 20.55
C VAL A 445 18.31 26.57 19.68
N ARG A 446 18.88 27.62 20.26
CA ARG A 446 19.18 28.86 19.50
C ARG A 446 20.32 28.62 18.50
N GLU A 447 20.06 28.88 17.23
CA GLU A 447 21.08 28.99 16.18
C GLU A 447 20.83 30.26 15.36
N GLY A 448 21.82 31.15 15.29
CA GLY A 448 21.72 32.37 14.50
C GLY A 448 20.71 33.40 15.05
N THR A 449 20.33 34.34 14.20
CA THR A 449 19.39 35.45 14.48
C THR A 449 18.91 36.00 13.14
N GLY A 450 17.60 36.08 12.95
CA GLY A 450 16.98 36.69 11.76
C GLY A 450 16.64 38.16 11.97
N THR A 451 16.21 38.82 10.89
CA THR A 451 15.90 40.24 10.85
C THR A 451 14.46 40.48 10.40
N VAL A 452 13.77 41.41 11.05
CA VAL A 452 12.44 41.86 10.64
C VAL A 452 12.59 42.76 9.40
N GLN A 453 11.83 42.48 8.35
CA GLN A 453 11.86 43.21 7.08
C GLN A 453 10.42 43.44 6.58
N HIS A 454 10.25 44.29 5.56
CA HIS A 454 8.99 44.31 4.82
C HIS A 454 8.85 43.02 4.02
N SER A 455 7.67 42.39 4.07
CA SER A 455 7.43 41.11 3.41
C SER A 455 7.55 41.23 1.89
N SER A 456 8.31 40.32 1.27
CA SER A 456 8.37 40.21 -0.19
C SER A 456 7.15 39.49 -0.76
N LEU A 457 6.49 38.65 0.05
CA LEU A 457 5.25 37.95 -0.28
C LEU A 457 3.99 38.82 -0.10
N HIS A 458 3.94 39.65 0.94
CA HIS A 458 2.72 40.34 1.38
C HIS A 458 2.92 41.86 1.57
N PRO A 459 2.65 42.68 0.53
CA PRO A 459 2.86 44.13 0.59
C PRO A 459 2.20 44.80 1.80
N GLY A 460 2.97 45.63 2.51
CA GLY A 460 2.51 46.35 3.71
C GLY A 460 2.55 45.53 5.02
N ARG A 461 3.01 44.27 4.99
CA ARG A 461 3.24 43.44 6.18
C ARG A 461 4.74 43.30 6.49
N LEU A 462 5.05 42.75 7.66
CA LEU A 462 6.41 42.42 8.08
C LEU A 462 6.64 40.91 7.96
N SER A 463 7.84 40.53 7.52
CA SER A 463 8.36 39.15 7.60
C SER A 463 9.60 39.13 8.50
N TRP A 464 9.94 37.95 9.01
CA TRP A 464 11.24 37.66 9.58
C TRP A 464 12.08 36.85 8.58
N VAL A 465 13.31 37.30 8.33
CA VAL A 465 14.24 36.73 7.36
C VAL A 465 15.49 36.20 8.06
N VAL A 466 15.82 34.91 7.88
CA VAL A 466 16.96 34.26 8.56
C VAL A 466 17.70 33.25 7.67
N GLU A 467 18.98 33.01 7.95
CA GLU A 467 19.78 31.93 7.34
C GLU A 467 19.93 30.71 8.28
N VAL A 468 19.50 29.54 7.81
CA VAL A 468 19.49 28.26 8.54
C VAL A 468 20.54 27.28 7.98
N SER A 469 21.22 26.49 8.82
CA SER A 469 22.20 25.48 8.34
C SER A 469 21.63 24.08 8.12
N HIS A 470 20.40 23.83 8.58
CA HIS A 470 19.71 22.56 8.43
C HIS A 470 18.20 22.80 8.43
N PHE A 471 17.46 21.77 8.07
CA PHE A 471 16.02 21.72 8.00
C PHE A 471 15.48 20.80 9.10
N THR A 472 14.71 21.43 9.97
CA THR A 472 13.92 20.93 11.09
C THR A 472 12.77 21.93 11.26
N TRP A 473 12.01 21.87 12.36
CA TRP A 473 11.23 23.03 12.75
C TRP A 473 12.13 24.20 13.14
N TRP A 474 11.91 25.37 12.52
CA TRP A 474 12.50 26.65 12.87
C TRP A 474 11.45 27.58 13.48
N ASN A 475 11.89 28.41 14.41
CA ASN A 475 11.01 29.26 15.21
C ASN A 475 11.61 30.66 15.42
N CYS A 476 10.76 31.68 15.23
CA CYS A 476 11.09 33.10 15.31
C CYS A 476 10.75 33.64 16.71
N ASP A 477 11.66 33.44 17.66
CA ASP A 477 11.35 33.64 19.09
C ASP A 477 12.28 34.62 19.80
N ALA A 478 11.67 35.49 20.62
CA ALA A 478 12.40 36.31 21.58
C ALA A 478 12.38 35.63 22.97
N PRO A 479 13.53 35.49 23.67
CA PRO A 479 13.53 35.12 25.07
C PRO A 479 12.67 36.07 25.90
N LEU A 480 11.80 35.52 26.75
CA LEU A 480 11.08 36.29 27.76
C LEU A 480 12.07 36.69 28.86
N SER A 481 12.78 37.79 28.64
CA SER A 481 13.73 38.38 29.61
C SER A 481 13.07 39.36 30.58
N ASP A 482 11.94 39.95 30.18
CA ASP A 482 11.21 40.96 30.94
C ASP A 482 9.93 40.39 31.54
N ARG A 483 9.99 40.01 32.82
CA ARG A 483 8.96 39.22 33.51
C ARG A 483 8.36 39.94 34.72
N SER A 484 7.15 39.52 35.06
CA SER A 484 6.50 39.76 36.35
C SER A 484 5.96 38.45 36.89
N CYS A 485 6.01 38.25 38.21
CA CYS A 485 5.52 37.03 38.85
C CYS A 485 4.04 37.11 39.25
N VAL A 486 3.37 35.97 39.19
CA VAL A 486 2.00 35.74 39.64
C VAL A 486 2.03 34.71 40.77
N ASP A 487 1.51 35.08 41.93
CA ASP A 487 1.33 34.20 43.09
C ASP A 487 -0.04 33.53 42.99
N VAL A 488 -0.06 32.24 42.67
CA VAL A 488 -1.27 31.47 42.37
C VAL A 488 -1.63 30.59 43.55
N LEU A 489 -2.77 30.90 44.17
CA LEU A 489 -3.33 30.15 45.29
C LEU A 489 -4.46 29.24 44.80
N VAL A 490 -4.18 27.95 44.68
CA VAL A 490 -5.15 26.93 44.25
C VAL A 490 -5.83 26.31 45.46
N ARG A 491 -7.16 26.33 45.46
CA ARG A 491 -8.00 25.74 46.50
C ARG A 491 -9.01 24.77 45.92
N TYR A 492 -9.50 23.85 46.76
CA TYR A 492 -10.73 23.10 46.48
C TYR A 492 -11.97 23.94 46.86
N PRO A 493 -13.20 23.59 46.41
CA PRO A 493 -14.42 24.33 46.76
C PRO A 493 -14.73 24.36 48.26
N SER A 494 -14.11 23.45 49.04
CA SER A 494 -14.12 23.44 50.51
C SER A 494 -13.28 24.55 51.16
N GLY A 495 -12.57 25.36 50.36
CA GLY A 495 -11.63 26.38 50.81
C GLY A 495 -10.26 25.83 51.25
N LEU A 496 -10.07 24.51 51.32
CA LEU A 496 -8.78 23.90 51.63
C LEU A 496 -7.78 24.11 50.48
N PRO A 497 -6.48 24.25 50.77
CA PRO A 497 -5.45 24.30 49.73
C PRO A 497 -5.39 23.00 48.91
N ALA A 498 -5.06 23.12 47.63
CA ALA A 498 -4.88 21.99 46.71
C ALA A 498 -3.38 21.75 46.43
N PRO A 499 -2.68 20.89 47.20
CA PRO A 499 -1.26 20.60 46.98
C PRO A 499 -1.04 19.66 45.79
N GLY A 500 0.08 19.82 45.09
CA GLY A 500 0.43 19.01 43.92
C GLY A 500 -0.36 19.31 42.64
N ALA A 501 -1.19 20.36 42.63
CA ALA A 501 -1.87 20.84 41.44
C ALA A 501 -0.85 21.45 40.47
N GLN A 502 -0.96 21.10 39.18
CA GLN A 502 -0.20 21.73 38.11
C GLN A 502 -0.69 23.16 37.93
N VAL A 503 0.22 24.11 37.78
CA VAL A 503 -0.09 25.52 37.51
C VAL A 503 0.79 26.00 36.37
N GLY A 504 0.17 26.67 35.40
CA GLY A 504 0.84 27.28 34.26
C GLY A 504 0.17 28.58 33.85
N ALA A 505 0.78 29.27 32.89
CA ALA A 505 0.20 30.45 32.26
C ALA A 505 0.48 30.47 30.76
N THR A 506 -0.49 30.93 29.97
CA THR A 506 -0.35 31.16 28.52
C THR A 506 -0.70 32.62 28.24
N GLY A 507 0.14 33.32 27.49
CA GLY A 507 -0.08 34.71 27.12
C GLY A 507 -1.36 34.91 26.31
N ILE A 508 -2.04 36.03 26.56
CA ILE A 508 -3.20 36.52 25.79
C ILE A 508 -2.80 37.73 24.95
N SER A 509 -2.04 38.68 25.54
CA SER A 509 -1.52 39.85 24.83
C SER A 509 -0.08 39.66 24.30
N TYR A 510 0.43 38.43 24.37
CA TYR A 510 1.73 37.99 23.87
C TYR A 510 1.67 36.47 23.65
N THR A 511 2.54 35.92 22.80
CA THR A 511 2.49 34.50 22.42
C THR A 511 3.58 33.73 23.15
N GLY A 512 3.34 33.33 24.40
CA GLY A 512 4.35 32.59 25.18
C GLY A 512 3.72 31.89 26.38
N SER A 513 4.37 30.84 26.88
CA SER A 513 3.91 30.06 28.02
C SER A 513 4.90 30.13 29.18
N SER A 514 4.40 30.04 30.41
CA SER A 514 5.25 29.78 31.57
C SER A 514 5.59 28.30 31.67
N ARG A 515 6.70 27.98 32.33
CA ARG A 515 6.95 26.63 32.82
C ARG A 515 5.78 26.15 33.70
N THR A 516 5.40 24.88 33.58
CA THR A 516 4.48 24.25 34.52
C THR A 516 5.18 24.04 35.87
N VAL A 517 4.59 24.60 36.92
CA VAL A 517 5.00 24.42 38.31
C VAL A 517 3.93 23.64 39.07
N TYR A 518 4.24 23.21 40.29
CA TYR A 518 3.32 22.44 41.14
C TYR A 518 3.10 23.17 42.46
N THR A 519 1.87 23.12 42.99
CA THR A 519 1.54 23.77 44.27
C THR A 519 2.15 23.06 45.47
N GLY A 520 2.63 23.87 46.43
CA GLY A 520 3.10 23.39 47.73
C GLY A 520 1.99 22.87 48.64
N ALA A 521 2.36 22.45 49.85
CA ALA A 521 1.43 21.97 50.89
C ALA A 521 0.37 23.03 51.30
N ASP A 522 0.66 24.30 51.07
CA ASP A 522 -0.20 25.47 51.29
C ASP A 522 -1.05 25.86 50.06
N GLY A 523 -1.03 25.04 49.00
CA GLY A 523 -1.76 25.24 47.75
C GLY A 523 -1.23 26.38 46.89
N ARG A 524 -0.03 26.91 47.18
CA ARG A 524 0.56 28.01 46.43
C ARG A 524 1.56 27.53 45.40
N ALA A 525 1.55 28.16 44.24
CA ALA A 525 2.57 28.06 43.21
C ALA A 525 2.87 29.47 42.65
N CYS A 526 4.03 29.65 42.04
CA CYS A 526 4.39 30.92 41.39
C CYS A 526 4.74 30.68 39.93
N VAL A 527 4.11 31.42 39.03
CA VAL A 527 4.41 31.43 37.59
C VAL A 527 4.88 32.81 37.16
N GLU A 528 5.74 32.86 36.15
CA GLU A 528 6.23 34.10 35.56
C GLU A 528 5.57 34.34 34.21
N ILE A 529 5.08 35.57 34.00
CA ILE A 529 4.48 36.02 32.74
C ILE A 529 5.19 37.28 32.25
N LYS A 530 5.02 37.62 30.97
CA LYS A 530 5.63 38.84 30.40
C LYS A 530 5.16 40.09 31.16
N ARG A 531 6.11 40.96 31.53
CA ARG A 531 5.85 42.18 32.32
C ARG A 531 4.83 43.08 31.62
N GLY A 532 3.86 43.61 32.38
CA GLY A 532 2.77 44.45 31.87
C GLY A 532 1.79 43.77 30.90
N ALA A 533 1.97 42.48 30.60
CA ALA A 533 1.17 41.74 29.62
C ALA A 533 0.05 40.94 30.29
N THR A 534 -0.97 40.59 29.53
CA THR A 534 -2.10 39.78 30.01
C THR A 534 -1.92 38.31 29.62
N ALA A 535 -2.18 37.41 30.56
CA ALA A 535 -2.05 35.96 30.41
C ALA A 535 -3.24 35.22 31.06
N ARG A 536 -3.58 34.04 30.51
CA ARG A 536 -4.47 33.05 31.09
C ARG A 536 -3.66 32.18 32.04
N VAL A 537 -3.87 32.34 33.34
CA VAL A 537 -3.25 31.52 34.38
C VAL A 537 -4.21 30.38 34.70
N PHE A 538 -3.72 29.14 34.67
CA PHE A 538 -4.55 27.95 34.82
C PHE A 538 -3.95 27.00 35.86
N ALA A 539 -4.83 26.25 36.52
CA ALA A 539 -4.50 25.20 37.47
C ALA A 539 -5.25 23.90 37.13
N GLY A 540 -4.61 22.77 37.40
CA GLY A 540 -5.02 21.48 36.87
C GLY A 540 -4.48 20.27 37.62
N LEU A 541 -4.95 19.09 37.20
CA LEU A 541 -4.50 17.79 37.68
C LEU A 541 -4.31 16.86 36.47
N SER A 542 -3.25 16.04 36.47
CA SER A 542 -2.96 15.04 35.42
C SER A 542 -2.93 15.54 33.96
N GLY A 543 -2.65 16.84 33.75
CA GLY A 543 -2.58 17.50 32.43
C GLY A 543 -3.79 18.35 32.08
N GLU A 544 -4.91 18.21 32.80
CA GLU A 544 -6.19 18.85 32.48
C GLU A 544 -6.38 20.18 33.21
N THR A 545 -6.87 21.20 32.50
CA THR A 545 -7.16 22.52 33.09
C THR A 545 -8.50 22.49 33.82
N LEU A 546 -8.47 22.61 35.15
CA LEU A 546 -9.64 22.48 36.02
C LEU A 546 -10.13 23.82 36.61
N GLY A 547 -9.34 24.88 36.46
CA GLY A 547 -9.70 26.24 36.83
C GLY A 547 -8.71 27.23 36.23
N GLU A 548 -9.22 28.36 35.75
CA GLU A 548 -8.38 29.39 35.12
C GLU A 548 -8.87 30.80 35.44
N ALA A 549 -7.97 31.77 35.29
CA ALA A 549 -8.27 33.19 35.39
C ALA A 549 -7.37 33.97 34.43
N THR A 550 -7.89 35.09 33.91
CA THR A 550 -7.07 36.07 33.20
C THR A 550 -6.41 37.00 34.21
N VAL A 551 -5.10 37.21 34.12
CA VAL A 551 -4.37 38.21 34.93
C VAL A 551 -3.48 39.07 34.04
N THR A 552 -3.33 40.34 34.41
CA THR A 552 -2.33 41.24 33.82
C THR A 552 -1.15 41.35 34.77
N GLY A 553 0.05 41.08 34.26
CA GLY A 553 1.30 41.16 35.01
C GLY A 553 1.63 42.60 35.43
N SER A 554 2.38 42.74 36.52
CA SER A 554 2.86 44.05 37.00
C SER A 554 3.69 44.76 35.94
N ALA A 555 3.66 46.09 35.94
CA ALA A 555 4.58 46.93 35.15
C ALA A 555 6.00 46.98 35.76
N GLU A 556 6.14 46.62 37.04
CA GLU A 556 7.42 46.50 37.73
C GLU A 556 7.99 45.07 37.56
N PRO A 557 9.31 44.93 37.30
CA PRO A 557 9.93 43.62 37.10
C PRO A 557 9.99 42.85 38.43
N THR A 558 9.40 41.66 38.44
CA THR A 558 9.33 40.79 39.62
C THR A 558 9.49 39.33 39.20
N ALA A 559 10.12 38.52 40.04
CA ALA A 559 10.46 37.13 39.74
C ALA A 559 9.98 36.21 40.86
N CYS A 560 9.73 34.94 40.53
CA CYS A 560 9.30 33.98 41.54
C CYS A 560 10.41 33.78 42.60
N GLY A 561 10.06 34.09 43.86
CA GLY A 561 11.02 34.14 44.98
C GLY A 561 11.56 35.53 45.34
N GLY A 562 11.16 36.59 44.63
CA GLY A 562 11.60 37.97 44.93
C GLY A 562 10.57 39.06 44.60
N GLY A 563 10.11 39.77 45.63
CA GLY A 563 9.17 40.90 45.51
C GLY A 563 7.71 40.52 45.78
N ALA A 564 6.80 41.47 45.54
CA ALA A 564 5.36 41.26 45.68
C ALA A 564 4.75 40.84 44.33
N CYS A 565 4.49 39.55 44.16
CA CYS A 565 3.84 39.01 42.96
C CYS A 565 2.36 39.39 42.88
N THR A 566 1.79 39.36 41.67
CA THR A 566 0.36 39.63 41.44
C THR A 566 -0.45 38.44 41.96
N PRO A 567 -1.37 38.60 42.93
CA PRO A 567 -2.07 37.46 43.51
C PRO A 567 -3.26 37.02 42.63
N VAL A 568 -3.36 35.72 42.38
CA VAL A 568 -4.50 35.06 41.73
C VAL A 568 -4.96 33.90 42.62
N SER A 569 -6.26 33.69 42.77
CA SER A 569 -6.76 32.48 43.42
C SER A 569 -7.67 31.71 42.47
N LEU A 570 -7.37 30.43 42.30
CA LEU A 570 -8.10 29.50 41.44
C LEU A 570 -8.78 28.45 42.32
N THR A 571 -10.00 28.08 41.96
CA THR A 571 -10.69 26.94 42.59
C THR A 571 -10.74 25.80 41.59
N ILE A 572 -10.16 24.65 41.93
CA ILE A 572 -10.24 23.42 41.13
C ILE A 572 -11.07 22.39 41.87
N THR A 573 -11.80 21.53 41.15
CA THR A 573 -12.54 20.43 41.78
C THR A 573 -11.56 19.32 42.20
N PRO A 574 -11.65 18.75 43.42
CA PRO A 574 -10.82 17.61 43.79
C PRO A 574 -11.14 16.40 42.90
N PRO A 575 -10.16 15.51 42.65
CA PRO A 575 -10.40 14.33 41.82
C PRO A 575 -11.38 13.40 42.53
N VAL A 576 -12.44 13.02 41.80
CA VAL A 576 -13.47 12.05 42.21
C VAL A 576 -12.96 10.61 42.04
N CYS A 577 -11.96 10.43 41.18
CA CYS A 577 -11.31 9.16 40.88
C CYS A 577 -9.90 9.36 40.32
N ILE A 578 -9.11 8.28 40.25
CA ILE A 578 -7.78 8.32 39.64
C ILE A 578 -7.97 8.28 38.11
N PRO A 579 -7.44 9.24 37.32
CA PRO A 579 -7.56 9.22 35.86
C PRO A 579 -7.19 7.86 35.26
N GLY A 580 -8.05 7.33 34.37
CA GLY A 580 -7.87 6.00 33.76
C GLY A 580 -8.15 4.79 34.68
N SER A 581 -8.48 4.99 35.97
CA SER A 581 -8.97 3.89 36.81
C SER A 581 -10.37 3.42 36.38
N THR A 582 -10.78 2.24 36.83
CA THR A 582 -12.10 1.65 36.58
C THR A 582 -12.86 1.45 37.90
N GLN A 583 -14.18 1.60 37.85
CA GLN A 583 -15.08 1.29 38.98
C GLN A 583 -16.30 0.52 38.48
N THR A 584 -16.63 -0.55 39.20
CA THR A 584 -17.86 -1.32 39.00
C THR A 584 -19.09 -0.52 39.46
N CYS A 585 -20.13 -0.49 38.63
CA CYS A 585 -21.36 0.26 38.82
C CYS A 585 -22.38 -0.49 39.70
N THR A 586 -23.51 0.16 40.00
CA THR A 586 -24.63 -0.51 40.67
C THR A 586 -25.33 -1.46 39.71
N TYR A 587 -25.38 -2.74 40.04
CA TYR A 587 -26.14 -3.74 39.29
C TYR A 587 -27.64 -3.44 39.37
N SER A 588 -28.31 -3.34 38.23
CA SER A 588 -29.73 -2.96 38.13
C SER A 588 -30.70 -4.14 38.08
N GLY A 589 -30.19 -5.38 37.97
CA GLY A 589 -30.98 -6.62 38.03
C GLY A 589 -31.30 -7.12 39.45
N PRO A 590 -32.04 -8.24 39.58
CA PRO A 590 -32.40 -8.82 40.88
C PRO A 590 -31.17 -9.20 41.71
N ALA A 591 -31.17 -8.87 43.00
CA ALA A 591 -30.00 -9.06 43.87
C ALA A 591 -29.52 -10.51 44.03
N SER A 592 -30.36 -11.51 43.73
CA SER A 592 -30.01 -12.93 43.74
C SER A 592 -29.26 -13.41 42.48
N THR A 593 -29.34 -12.65 41.38
CA THR A 593 -28.69 -12.97 40.10
C THR A 593 -27.30 -12.30 39.96
N LYS A 594 -26.94 -11.41 40.89
CA LYS A 594 -25.71 -10.62 40.77
C LYS A 594 -24.48 -11.50 41.00
N ASP A 595 -23.54 -11.46 40.07
CA ASP A 595 -22.30 -12.24 40.07
C ASP A 595 -22.55 -13.77 40.07
N VAL A 596 -23.71 -14.17 39.53
CA VAL A 596 -24.12 -15.55 39.21
C VAL A 596 -24.19 -15.65 37.67
N GLY A 597 -23.68 -16.73 37.09
CA GLY A 597 -23.62 -16.89 35.64
C GLY A 597 -22.88 -15.76 34.90
N LEU A 598 -23.47 -15.23 33.82
CA LEU A 598 -22.96 -14.06 33.11
C LEU A 598 -23.27 -12.72 33.79
N CYS A 599 -24.20 -12.70 34.74
CA CYS A 599 -24.74 -11.47 35.28
C CYS A 599 -23.71 -10.70 36.09
N ARG A 600 -23.36 -9.52 35.58
CA ARG A 600 -22.35 -8.64 36.20
C ARG A 600 -22.72 -7.18 36.03
N ALA A 601 -22.31 -6.39 37.00
CA ALA A 601 -22.43 -4.94 36.92
C ALA A 601 -21.52 -4.34 35.82
N ALA A 602 -21.99 -3.24 35.23
CA ALA A 602 -21.18 -2.39 34.35
C ALA A 602 -19.90 -1.90 35.03
N HIS A 603 -18.96 -1.43 34.22
CA HIS A 603 -17.80 -0.67 34.67
C HIS A 603 -17.82 0.73 34.04
N ARG A 604 -17.31 1.70 34.78
CA ARG A 604 -17.09 3.07 34.29
C ARG A 604 -15.63 3.44 34.40
N TYR A 605 -15.11 4.14 33.40
CA TYR A 605 -13.73 4.62 33.35
C TYR A 605 -13.66 6.02 33.94
N CYS A 606 -12.64 6.30 34.74
CA CYS A 606 -12.38 7.64 35.23
C CYS A 606 -11.78 8.50 34.10
N ASN A 607 -12.37 9.67 33.84
CA ASN A 607 -11.92 10.56 32.77
C ASN A 607 -10.47 11.05 32.97
N THR A 608 -9.86 11.60 31.91
CA THR A 608 -8.50 12.16 31.90
C THR A 608 -8.26 13.17 33.03
N ALA A 609 -9.30 13.93 33.38
CA ALA A 609 -9.30 14.95 34.42
C ALA A 609 -9.40 14.41 35.86
N GLY A 610 -9.76 13.15 36.06
CA GLY A 610 -10.04 12.58 37.38
C GLY A 610 -11.32 13.13 38.03
N THR A 611 -12.05 14.01 37.35
CA THR A 611 -13.18 14.78 37.88
C THR A 611 -14.52 14.07 37.77
N ALA A 612 -14.63 13.09 36.88
CA ALA A 612 -15.84 12.31 36.71
C ALA A 612 -15.51 10.89 36.25
N TRP A 613 -16.33 9.95 36.70
CA TRP A 613 -16.46 8.68 36.01
C TRP A 613 -17.31 8.87 34.75
N GLY A 614 -16.94 8.22 33.65
CA GLY A 614 -17.74 8.12 32.44
C GLY A 614 -19.02 7.31 32.64
N ALA A 615 -19.69 6.99 31.53
CA ALA A 615 -20.87 6.14 31.54
C ALA A 615 -20.54 4.74 32.13
N CYS A 616 -21.56 4.11 32.69
CA CYS A 616 -21.51 2.71 33.09
C CYS A 616 -21.73 1.85 31.85
N GLU A 617 -20.69 1.15 31.41
CA GLU A 617 -20.66 0.36 30.18
C GLU A 617 -20.39 -1.13 30.51
N GLY A 618 -20.99 -2.04 29.75
CA GLY A 618 -20.79 -3.48 29.92
C GLY A 618 -21.52 -4.14 31.10
N GLU A 619 -22.67 -3.60 31.52
CA GLU A 619 -23.61 -4.32 32.41
C GLU A 619 -24.25 -5.49 31.65
N VAL A 620 -24.37 -6.65 32.31
CA VAL A 620 -25.05 -7.83 31.79
C VAL A 620 -26.10 -8.23 32.80
N LEU A 621 -27.37 -8.02 32.46
CA LEU A 621 -28.53 -8.37 33.31
C LEU A 621 -29.03 -9.77 32.98
N SER A 622 -29.80 -10.36 33.90
CA SER A 622 -30.40 -11.67 33.66
C SER A 622 -31.36 -11.64 32.46
N ALA A 623 -31.11 -12.54 31.52
CA ALA A 623 -31.83 -12.70 30.26
C ALA A 623 -32.19 -14.18 30.09
N SER A 624 -33.21 -14.50 29.29
CA SER A 624 -33.66 -15.91 29.17
C SER A 624 -32.57 -16.82 28.60
N GLU A 625 -32.32 -17.97 29.24
CA GLU A 625 -31.34 -18.99 28.86
C GLU A 625 -31.25 -19.23 27.34
N THR A 626 -30.02 -19.15 26.80
CA THR A 626 -29.76 -19.45 25.40
C THR A 626 -29.02 -20.78 25.30
N CYS A 627 -29.47 -21.66 24.40
CA CYS A 627 -29.02 -23.05 24.24
C CYS A 627 -27.63 -23.22 23.62
N SER A 628 -26.71 -22.36 24.00
CA SER A 628 -25.93 -21.63 23.03
C SER A 628 -24.52 -21.50 23.50
N ASN A 629 -24.32 -21.30 24.80
CA ASN A 629 -23.05 -21.12 25.49
C ASN A 629 -23.10 -21.81 26.87
N THR A 630 -21.95 -22.14 27.45
CA THR A 630 -21.87 -22.87 28.75
C THR A 630 -22.17 -22.00 29.96
N PHE A 631 -22.61 -20.77 29.73
CA PHE A 631 -22.87 -19.81 30.78
C PHE A 631 -24.35 -19.87 31.18
N ASP A 632 -24.65 -19.11 32.22
CA ASP A 632 -25.91 -19.06 32.93
C ASP A 632 -26.40 -17.62 32.71
N GLU A 633 -27.26 -17.44 31.70
CA GLU A 633 -27.78 -16.16 31.22
C GLU A 633 -28.90 -15.62 32.08
N ASP A 634 -29.77 -16.50 32.60
CA ASP A 634 -30.84 -16.08 33.51
C ASP A 634 -30.36 -15.97 34.97
N CYS A 635 -29.14 -16.45 35.21
CA CYS A 635 -28.31 -16.21 36.38
C CYS A 635 -28.94 -16.82 37.64
N ASP A 636 -29.52 -18.01 37.49
CA ASP A 636 -30.18 -18.78 38.55
C ASP A 636 -29.24 -19.78 39.24
N GLY A 637 -28.05 -20.00 38.67
CA GLY A 637 -27.00 -20.89 39.17
C GLY A 637 -26.91 -22.23 38.44
N ALA A 638 -27.69 -22.44 37.38
CA ALA A 638 -27.69 -23.60 36.53
C ALA A 638 -27.39 -23.20 35.06
N THR A 639 -27.04 -24.14 34.17
CA THR A 639 -26.62 -23.82 32.79
C THR A 639 -27.38 -24.65 31.76
N ASN A 640 -28.21 -23.99 30.95
CA ASN A 640 -28.91 -24.51 29.76
C ASN A 640 -30.05 -25.52 30.02
N GLU A 641 -30.82 -25.36 31.10
CA GLU A 641 -31.93 -26.22 31.53
C GLU A 641 -33.23 -26.10 30.68
N GLY A 642 -33.14 -26.20 29.34
CA GLY A 642 -34.32 -26.16 28.47
C GLY A 642 -34.16 -26.63 27.02
N CYS A 643 -32.97 -27.07 26.62
CA CYS A 643 -32.52 -26.89 25.25
C CYS A 643 -32.70 -28.06 24.28
N ARG A 644 -33.55 -27.88 23.25
CA ARG A 644 -33.84 -28.87 22.19
C ARG A 644 -32.91 -28.75 20.97
N CYS A 645 -31.70 -29.25 21.11
CA CYS A 645 -30.70 -29.27 20.04
C CYS A 645 -30.93 -30.43 19.04
N GLY A 646 -30.58 -30.25 17.76
CA GLY A 646 -30.64 -31.31 16.74
C GLY A 646 -31.90 -31.38 15.87
N SER A 647 -32.81 -30.39 15.94
CA SER A 647 -33.94 -30.28 14.99
C SER A 647 -33.57 -29.45 13.75
N SER A 648 -34.20 -29.69 12.59
CA SER A 648 -33.98 -28.83 11.41
C SER A 648 -34.62 -27.45 11.57
N CYS A 649 -33.99 -26.42 11.03
CA CYS A 649 -34.44 -25.03 11.12
C CYS A 649 -34.12 -24.27 9.83
N TYR A 650 -34.73 -23.10 9.64
CA TYR A 650 -34.39 -22.17 8.56
C TYR A 650 -34.96 -20.79 8.89
N SER A 651 -34.14 -19.74 8.86
CA SER A 651 -34.54 -18.37 9.21
C SER A 651 -34.63 -17.40 8.02
N GLY A 652 -34.65 -17.91 6.79
CA GLY A 652 -34.89 -17.11 5.59
C GLY A 652 -36.38 -16.86 5.33
N PRO A 653 -36.72 -16.04 4.32
CA PRO A 653 -38.09 -15.79 3.91
C PRO A 653 -38.89 -17.07 3.62
N PRO A 654 -40.22 -17.08 3.87
CA PRO A 654 -41.05 -18.24 3.56
C PRO A 654 -41.05 -18.54 2.05
N GLY A 655 -40.46 -19.66 1.66
CA GLY A 655 -40.37 -20.11 0.27
C GLY A 655 -38.94 -20.43 -0.20
N THR A 656 -37.92 -19.82 0.40
CA THR A 656 -36.50 -19.96 -0.01
C THR A 656 -35.79 -21.15 0.65
N SER A 657 -36.48 -21.93 1.51
CA SER A 657 -35.88 -23.05 2.25
C SER A 657 -35.81 -24.32 1.40
N GLY A 658 -34.61 -24.82 1.17
CA GLY A 658 -34.37 -25.97 0.29
C GLY A 658 -34.32 -25.60 -1.20
N VAL A 659 -34.07 -24.33 -1.50
CA VAL A 659 -34.03 -23.71 -2.83
C VAL A 659 -32.63 -23.13 -3.03
N GLY A 660 -32.02 -23.32 -4.20
CA GLY A 660 -30.63 -22.89 -4.44
C GLY A 660 -29.62 -23.49 -3.48
N VAL A 661 -28.68 -22.66 -2.99
CA VAL A 661 -27.83 -23.06 -1.86
C VAL A 661 -28.52 -22.99 -0.51
N CYS A 662 -29.65 -22.27 -0.41
CA CYS A 662 -30.42 -22.21 0.82
C CYS A 662 -30.98 -23.56 1.22
N ARG A 663 -30.39 -24.12 2.27
CA ARG A 663 -30.88 -25.31 2.94
C ARG A 663 -31.25 -24.99 4.38
N ALA A 664 -32.25 -25.69 4.87
CA ALA A 664 -32.49 -25.79 6.30
C ALA A 664 -31.22 -26.34 6.98
N GLY A 665 -30.68 -25.58 7.92
CA GLY A 665 -29.62 -26.08 8.78
C GLY A 665 -30.19 -27.00 9.85
N THR A 666 -29.32 -27.41 10.77
CA THR A 666 -29.74 -28.07 12.02
C THR A 666 -29.51 -27.09 13.17
N ILE A 667 -30.43 -27.04 14.16
CA ILE A 667 -30.25 -26.24 15.37
C ILE A 667 -29.01 -26.78 16.07
N TYR A 668 -27.92 -26.04 15.93
CA TYR A 668 -26.59 -26.46 16.30
C TYR A 668 -26.16 -25.68 17.52
N CYS A 669 -26.40 -26.31 18.66
CA CYS A 669 -25.92 -25.84 19.94
C CYS A 669 -24.43 -26.22 20.07
N LYS A 670 -23.54 -25.25 19.87
CA LYS A 670 -22.16 -25.37 20.35
C LYS A 670 -21.85 -24.18 21.24
N PHE A 671 -21.50 -24.50 22.47
CA PHE A 671 -21.27 -23.56 23.55
C PHE A 671 -20.37 -22.36 23.15
N GLY A 672 -20.97 -21.17 23.03
CA GLY A 672 -20.43 -19.84 22.77
C GLY A 672 -21.37 -18.92 21.96
N VAL A 673 -22.44 -19.44 21.33
CA VAL A 673 -23.19 -18.76 20.26
C VAL A 673 -24.67 -19.12 20.33
N ASP A 674 -25.57 -18.12 20.30
CA ASP A 674 -27.04 -18.24 20.17
C ASP A 674 -27.44 -19.43 19.30
N PRO A 675 -28.53 -20.21 19.58
CA PRO A 675 -28.90 -21.41 18.82
C PRO A 675 -29.32 -21.05 17.39
N TYR A 676 -28.32 -20.74 16.58
CA TYR A 676 -28.40 -20.45 15.19
C TYR A 676 -28.52 -21.77 14.44
N CYS A 677 -29.11 -21.66 13.27
CA CYS A 677 -29.27 -22.83 12.43
C CYS A 677 -27.96 -23.09 11.68
N ALA A 678 -26.97 -23.72 12.33
CA ALA A 678 -25.69 -23.96 11.67
C ALA A 678 -25.86 -24.91 10.49
N GLY A 679 -25.10 -24.63 9.44
CA GLY A 679 -25.27 -25.27 8.13
C GLY A 679 -26.52 -24.80 7.37
N GLN A 680 -27.32 -23.86 7.91
CA GLN A 680 -28.26 -23.12 7.07
C GLN A 680 -27.48 -22.17 6.17
N THR A 681 -27.92 -22.07 4.93
CA THR A 681 -27.56 -20.97 4.04
C THR A 681 -28.80 -20.11 3.90
N LEU A 682 -28.66 -18.79 4.04
CA LEU A 682 -29.77 -17.83 3.93
C LEU A 682 -29.62 -17.01 2.64
N PRO A 683 -30.70 -16.40 2.13
CA PRO A 683 -30.62 -15.48 1.02
C PRO A 683 -29.61 -14.37 1.28
N SER A 684 -28.71 -14.18 0.33
CA SER A 684 -27.73 -13.11 0.32
C SER A 684 -27.74 -12.43 -1.04
N THR A 685 -27.39 -11.14 -1.10
CA THR A 685 -27.19 -10.45 -2.38
C THR A 685 -26.15 -11.20 -3.19
N GLU A 686 -26.55 -11.60 -4.40
CA GLU A 686 -25.86 -12.60 -5.21
C GLU A 686 -24.35 -12.36 -5.31
N THR A 687 -23.59 -13.17 -4.57
CA THR A 687 -22.14 -13.21 -4.65
C THR A 687 -21.74 -14.18 -5.73
N CYS A 688 -21.99 -13.69 -6.94
CA CYS A 688 -21.42 -14.00 -8.24
C CYS A 688 -19.92 -14.41 -8.23
N THR A 689 -19.62 -15.50 -7.53
CA THR A 689 -18.31 -15.99 -7.04
C THR A 689 -18.29 -17.55 -6.95
N THR A 690 -19.39 -18.24 -7.25
CA THR A 690 -19.43 -19.53 -8.01
C THR A 690 -20.59 -19.52 -9.05
N SER A 691 -20.54 -20.27 -10.16
CA SER A 691 -21.62 -20.32 -11.18
C SER A 691 -22.68 -21.41 -10.93
N VAL A 692 -22.83 -21.84 -9.67
CA VAL A 692 -23.60 -23.05 -9.33
C VAL A 692 -24.51 -22.85 -8.11
N GLU A 693 -24.54 -21.63 -7.58
CA GLU A 693 -25.13 -21.32 -6.27
C GLU A 693 -26.14 -20.17 -6.45
N ASP A 694 -27.42 -20.50 -6.26
CA ASP A 694 -28.55 -19.56 -6.21
C ASP A 694 -28.54 -18.97 -4.80
N ASP A 695 -27.83 -17.84 -4.69
CA ASP A 695 -27.36 -17.20 -3.44
C ASP A 695 -28.46 -16.42 -2.72
N ASP A 696 -29.43 -15.86 -3.47
CA ASP A 696 -30.62 -15.20 -2.94
C ASP A 696 -31.80 -16.17 -2.76
N CYS A 697 -31.68 -17.39 -3.30
CA CYS A 697 -32.53 -18.53 -3.07
C CYS A 697 -33.98 -18.31 -3.51
N ASP A 698 -34.20 -17.46 -4.52
CA ASP A 698 -35.51 -17.23 -5.14
C ASP A 698 -35.99 -18.41 -6.00
N GLY A 699 -35.09 -19.35 -6.32
CA GLY A 699 -35.32 -20.52 -7.16
C GLY A 699 -34.76 -20.38 -8.57
N SER A 700 -34.03 -19.31 -8.85
CA SER A 700 -33.37 -19.03 -10.10
C SER A 700 -31.86 -19.00 -9.92
N LEU A 701 -31.13 -19.89 -10.61
CA LEU A 701 -29.65 -19.86 -10.72
C LEU A 701 -29.14 -18.68 -11.56
N THR A 702 -29.92 -17.60 -11.69
CA THR A 702 -29.62 -16.45 -12.53
C THR A 702 -28.87 -15.38 -11.76
N CYS A 703 -27.59 -15.68 -11.49
CA CYS A 703 -26.59 -14.72 -11.04
C CYS A 703 -26.65 -13.42 -11.86
N THR A 704 -27.42 -12.46 -11.33
CA THR A 704 -27.60 -11.14 -11.92
C THR A 704 -27.51 -10.09 -10.85
N ASN A 705 -26.27 -9.75 -10.50
CA ASN A 705 -26.02 -8.33 -10.30
C ASN A 705 -26.43 -7.62 -11.61
N PRO A 706 -27.44 -6.73 -11.63
CA PRO A 706 -27.84 -6.04 -12.86
C PRO A 706 -26.70 -5.17 -13.42
N LEU A 707 -25.66 -4.92 -12.63
CA LEU A 707 -24.46 -4.15 -12.98
C LEU A 707 -23.31 -5.00 -13.53
N THR A 708 -23.31 -6.33 -13.39
CA THR A 708 -22.31 -7.19 -14.04
C THR A 708 -22.92 -8.53 -14.44
N GLN A 709 -22.79 -8.90 -15.72
CA GLN A 709 -23.14 -10.21 -16.26
C GLN A 709 -21.90 -10.84 -16.92
N ALA A 710 -21.78 -12.17 -16.90
CA ALA A 710 -20.71 -12.89 -17.57
C ALA A 710 -21.19 -14.25 -18.07
N TRP A 711 -20.65 -14.67 -19.21
CA TRP A 711 -21.04 -15.88 -19.92
C TRP A 711 -19.80 -16.60 -20.40
N ARG A 712 -19.79 -17.93 -20.23
CA ARG A 712 -18.71 -18.82 -20.63
C ARG A 712 -19.06 -19.52 -21.93
N TYR A 713 -18.07 -19.63 -22.82
CA TYR A 713 -18.14 -20.47 -24.02
C TYR A 713 -16.87 -21.30 -24.09
N GLY A 714 -16.96 -22.59 -23.76
CA GLY A 714 -15.83 -23.47 -23.94
C GLY A 714 -16.09 -24.95 -23.68
N ASN A 715 -15.05 -25.75 -23.91
CA ASN A 715 -15.07 -27.21 -23.79
C ASN A 715 -13.72 -27.74 -23.28
N VAL A 716 -13.49 -29.06 -23.33
CA VAL A 716 -12.26 -29.69 -22.78
C VAL A 716 -10.96 -29.32 -23.49
N SER A 717 -11.04 -28.69 -24.67
CA SER A 717 -9.90 -28.17 -25.43
C SER A 717 -9.75 -26.67 -25.19
N CYS A 718 -8.65 -26.06 -25.62
CA CYS A 718 -8.46 -24.61 -25.47
C CYS A 718 -9.32 -23.79 -26.48
N GLN A 719 -9.74 -22.60 -26.08
CA GLN A 719 -10.38 -21.56 -26.89
C GLN A 719 -9.67 -20.22 -26.66
N TYR A 720 -9.37 -19.50 -27.75
CA TYR A 720 -8.47 -18.35 -27.69
C TYR A 720 -9.01 -17.09 -28.38
N SER A 721 -8.68 -15.96 -27.76
CA SER A 721 -8.63 -14.59 -28.29
C SER A 721 -9.84 -14.11 -29.11
N PRO A 722 -10.81 -13.45 -28.45
CA PRO A 722 -11.89 -12.77 -29.15
C PRO A 722 -11.53 -11.36 -29.63
N GLN A 723 -11.94 -11.04 -30.86
CA GLN A 723 -12.27 -9.67 -31.25
C GLN A 723 -13.73 -9.39 -30.89
N LEU A 724 -14.04 -8.17 -30.48
CA LEU A 724 -15.38 -7.74 -30.06
C LEU A 724 -15.81 -6.49 -30.84
N LEU A 725 -17.02 -6.52 -31.42
CA LEU A 725 -17.60 -5.43 -32.21
C LEU A 725 -19.09 -5.25 -31.86
N MET A 726 -19.58 -4.01 -31.77
CA MET A 726 -21.02 -3.76 -31.58
C MET A 726 -21.79 -4.02 -32.88
N SER A 727 -22.82 -4.85 -32.82
CA SER A 727 -23.76 -5.09 -33.91
C SER A 727 -24.71 -3.89 -34.08
N SER A 728 -25.32 -3.74 -35.27
CA SER A 728 -26.05 -2.52 -35.66
C SER A 728 -27.36 -2.31 -34.89
N ASP A 729 -27.83 -3.35 -34.22
CA ASP A 729 -28.98 -3.41 -33.30
C ASP A 729 -28.56 -3.33 -31.82
N GLY A 730 -27.28 -3.07 -31.51
CA GLY A 730 -26.75 -3.00 -30.15
C GLY A 730 -26.28 -4.33 -29.55
N ASN A 731 -26.43 -5.44 -30.29
CA ASN A 731 -25.90 -6.75 -29.92
C ASN A 731 -24.38 -6.84 -30.12
N LEU A 732 -23.78 -8.02 -29.94
CA LEU A 732 -22.32 -8.19 -29.97
C LEU A 732 -21.88 -9.17 -31.04
N ILE A 733 -20.92 -8.80 -31.87
CA ILE A 733 -20.22 -9.67 -32.80
C ILE A 733 -18.88 -10.08 -32.18
N VAL A 734 -18.62 -11.38 -32.14
CA VAL A 734 -17.43 -11.98 -31.53
C VAL A 734 -16.84 -13.00 -32.49
N SER A 735 -15.51 -12.96 -32.67
CA SER A 735 -14.77 -14.09 -33.24
C SER A 735 -14.03 -14.87 -32.15
N GLY A 736 -13.48 -16.02 -32.50
CA GLY A 736 -12.54 -16.75 -31.65
C GLY A 736 -12.08 -18.06 -32.30
N LEU A 737 -11.23 -18.79 -31.57
CA LEU A 737 -10.73 -20.11 -31.95
C LEU A 737 -11.34 -21.20 -31.07
N PHE A 738 -11.66 -22.36 -31.64
CA PHE A 738 -12.12 -23.53 -30.89
C PHE A 738 -11.70 -24.86 -31.51
N LEU A 739 -11.78 -25.92 -30.69
CA LEU A 739 -11.54 -27.31 -31.06
C LEU A 739 -12.77 -28.14 -30.66
N GLY A 740 -13.04 -29.23 -31.38
CA GLY A 740 -14.15 -30.13 -31.08
C GLY A 740 -15.54 -29.48 -31.23
N THR A 741 -16.47 -29.76 -30.31
CA THR A 741 -17.82 -29.20 -30.33
C THR A 741 -17.98 -28.11 -29.28
N LEU A 742 -18.51 -26.95 -29.68
CA LEU A 742 -18.71 -25.78 -28.82
C LEU A 742 -20.16 -25.29 -28.91
N GLU A 743 -20.78 -25.08 -27.76
CA GLU A 743 -22.08 -24.43 -27.61
C GLU A 743 -21.87 -22.94 -27.28
N PHE A 744 -22.68 -22.08 -27.90
CA PHE A 744 -22.61 -20.62 -27.76
C PHE A 744 -23.85 -20.04 -27.04
N GLY A 745 -24.59 -20.88 -26.31
CA GLY A 745 -25.92 -20.54 -25.81
C GLY A 745 -26.96 -20.40 -26.93
N GLY A 746 -28.20 -20.04 -26.57
CA GLY A 746 -29.30 -19.85 -27.54
C GLY A 746 -29.71 -21.09 -28.36
N GLY A 747 -29.16 -22.28 -28.03
CA GLY A 747 -29.30 -23.50 -28.83
C GLY A 747 -28.34 -23.58 -30.03
N VAL A 748 -27.38 -22.67 -30.14
CA VAL A 748 -26.40 -22.62 -31.23
C VAL A 748 -25.16 -23.46 -30.87
N VAL A 749 -24.87 -24.47 -31.70
CA VAL A 749 -23.75 -25.41 -31.51
C VAL A 749 -22.97 -25.54 -32.81
N LEU A 750 -21.64 -25.48 -32.74
CA LEU A 750 -20.74 -25.78 -33.86
C LEU A 750 -19.85 -26.99 -33.53
N THR A 751 -19.64 -27.87 -34.51
CA THR A 751 -18.78 -29.06 -34.38
C THR A 751 -17.63 -28.98 -35.38
N GLY A 752 -16.45 -28.62 -34.90
CA GLY A 752 -15.19 -28.60 -35.63
C GLY A 752 -14.34 -29.86 -35.43
N SER A 753 -13.09 -29.79 -35.89
CA SER A 753 -12.11 -30.89 -35.75
C SER A 753 -11.61 -31.02 -34.31
N THR A 754 -11.27 -32.23 -33.87
CA THR A 754 -10.60 -32.48 -32.57
C THR A 754 -9.06 -32.36 -32.65
N SER A 755 -8.49 -32.20 -33.84
CA SER A 755 -7.05 -32.11 -34.06
C SER A 755 -6.58 -30.78 -34.64
N GLY A 756 -7.50 -29.83 -34.86
CA GLY A 756 -7.20 -28.58 -35.55
C GLY A 756 -8.20 -27.45 -35.26
N TYR A 757 -7.70 -26.26 -34.95
CA TYR A 757 -8.51 -25.13 -34.48
C TYR A 757 -9.39 -24.58 -35.61
N ALA A 758 -10.72 -24.70 -35.46
CA ALA A 758 -11.64 -23.94 -36.28
C ALA A 758 -11.75 -22.52 -35.72
N ALA A 759 -11.88 -21.53 -36.61
CA ALA A 759 -12.32 -20.20 -36.18
C ALA A 759 -13.86 -20.14 -36.21
N PHE A 760 -14.44 -19.17 -35.53
CA PHE A 760 -15.86 -18.86 -35.64
C PHE A 760 -16.09 -17.36 -35.71
N LEU A 761 -17.29 -17.00 -36.18
CA LEU A 761 -17.91 -15.71 -35.93
C LEU A 761 -19.30 -15.98 -35.34
N ALA A 762 -19.66 -15.29 -34.26
CA ALA A 762 -20.95 -15.41 -33.62
C ALA A 762 -21.54 -14.03 -33.31
N LYS A 763 -22.86 -13.92 -33.40
CA LYS A 763 -23.61 -12.78 -32.89
C LYS A 763 -24.29 -13.19 -31.59
N PHE A 764 -23.93 -12.53 -30.51
CA PHE A 764 -24.50 -12.71 -29.18
C PHE A 764 -25.52 -11.60 -28.89
N ASP A 765 -26.64 -11.98 -28.31
CA ASP A 765 -27.57 -11.04 -27.69
C ASP A 765 -26.87 -10.36 -26.49
N ALA A 766 -26.79 -9.03 -26.51
CA ALA A 766 -26.04 -8.26 -25.51
C ALA A 766 -26.66 -8.30 -24.11
N SER A 767 -27.91 -8.73 -23.98
CA SER A 767 -28.66 -8.75 -22.71
C SER A 767 -28.70 -10.13 -22.05
N THR A 768 -28.58 -11.20 -22.83
CA THR A 768 -28.71 -12.60 -22.38
C THR A 768 -27.46 -13.46 -22.59
N GLY A 769 -26.50 -13.02 -23.43
CA GLY A 769 -25.31 -13.79 -23.77
C GLY A 769 -25.58 -15.04 -24.62
N GLY A 770 -26.82 -15.28 -25.06
CA GLY A 770 -27.11 -16.34 -26.02
C GLY A 770 -26.69 -15.94 -27.43
N ALA A 771 -26.03 -16.84 -28.18
CA ALA A 771 -25.83 -16.64 -29.60
C ALA A 771 -27.16 -16.64 -30.35
N LEU A 772 -27.40 -15.58 -31.13
CA LEU A 772 -28.48 -15.46 -32.10
C LEU A 772 -28.16 -16.26 -33.37
N TRP A 773 -26.87 -16.31 -33.74
CA TRP A 773 -26.31 -17.20 -34.75
C TRP A 773 -24.80 -17.37 -34.53
N ALA A 774 -24.24 -18.46 -35.05
CA ALA A 774 -22.79 -18.64 -35.18
C ALA A 774 -22.45 -19.34 -36.50
N THR A 775 -21.37 -18.90 -37.14
CA THR A 775 -20.87 -19.41 -38.41
C THR A 775 -19.45 -19.96 -38.23
N MET A 776 -19.29 -21.25 -38.51
CA MET A 776 -18.01 -21.95 -38.40
C MET A 776 -17.12 -21.67 -39.62
N LEU A 777 -15.86 -21.33 -39.34
CA LEU A 777 -14.76 -21.24 -40.30
C LEU A 777 -13.94 -22.53 -40.14
N ALA A 778 -14.47 -23.63 -40.70
CA ALA A 778 -14.06 -24.98 -40.36
C ALA A 778 -12.77 -25.39 -41.08
N SER A 779 -11.65 -25.40 -40.36
CA SER A 779 -10.37 -25.85 -40.92
C SER A 779 -10.04 -27.31 -40.56
N THR A 780 -9.33 -28.00 -41.46
CA THR A 780 -8.75 -29.33 -41.17
C THR A 780 -7.44 -29.28 -40.39
N GLN A 781 -6.74 -28.14 -40.31
CA GLN A 781 -5.57 -27.96 -39.44
C GLN A 781 -5.71 -26.75 -38.51
N TRP A 782 -5.78 -25.53 -39.03
CA TRP A 782 -6.20 -24.37 -38.24
C TRP A 782 -6.77 -23.26 -39.12
N ALA A 783 -7.59 -22.39 -38.55
CA ALA A 783 -7.99 -21.11 -39.12
C ALA A 783 -8.02 -20.04 -38.03
N GLN A 784 -7.79 -18.79 -38.38
CA GLN A 784 -7.82 -17.64 -37.47
C GLN A 784 -8.47 -16.43 -38.14
N VAL A 785 -9.29 -15.69 -37.39
CA VAL A 785 -9.78 -14.36 -37.77
C VAL A 785 -8.78 -13.30 -37.32
N HIS A 786 -8.37 -12.44 -38.25
CA HIS A 786 -7.47 -11.31 -38.02
C HIS A 786 -8.21 -9.97 -37.97
N HIS A 787 -9.35 -9.84 -38.64
CA HIS A 787 -10.13 -8.61 -38.65
C HIS A 787 -11.61 -8.85 -38.92
N ILE A 788 -12.47 -8.07 -38.26
CA ILE A 788 -13.91 -7.96 -38.52
C ILE A 788 -14.24 -6.49 -38.76
N GLN A 789 -14.98 -6.18 -39.83
CA GLN A 789 -15.58 -4.87 -40.04
C GLN A 789 -16.98 -4.99 -40.64
N LYS A 790 -17.72 -3.88 -40.67
CA LYS A 790 -19.00 -3.80 -41.40
C LYS A 790 -18.82 -3.13 -42.75
N ASP A 791 -19.62 -3.54 -43.73
CA ASP A 791 -19.86 -2.74 -44.93
C ASP A 791 -20.93 -1.65 -44.67
N ALA A 792 -21.16 -0.79 -45.67
CA ALA A 792 -22.14 0.30 -45.57
C ALA A 792 -23.61 -0.18 -45.44
N SER A 793 -23.89 -1.47 -45.64
CA SER A 793 -25.21 -2.10 -45.43
C SER A 793 -25.30 -2.86 -44.09
N GLY A 794 -24.23 -2.85 -43.28
CA GLY A 794 -24.15 -3.55 -42.00
C GLY A 794 -23.57 -4.97 -42.07
N ASN A 795 -23.36 -5.54 -43.27
CA ASN A 795 -22.85 -6.90 -43.42
C ASN A 795 -21.44 -7.04 -42.85
N LEU A 796 -21.14 -8.20 -42.26
CA LEU A 796 -19.86 -8.47 -41.64
C LEU A 796 -18.86 -8.97 -42.68
N ILE A 797 -17.68 -8.34 -42.69
CA ILE A 797 -16.55 -8.67 -43.55
C ILE A 797 -15.44 -9.17 -42.64
N VAL A 798 -15.13 -10.45 -42.77
CA VAL A 798 -14.17 -11.14 -41.93
C VAL A 798 -13.00 -11.61 -42.76
N LEU A 799 -11.81 -11.26 -42.28
CA LEU A 799 -10.54 -11.63 -42.88
C LEU A 799 -9.78 -12.51 -41.91
N GLY A 800 -9.09 -13.49 -42.47
CA GLY A 800 -8.33 -14.44 -41.70
C GLY A 800 -7.40 -15.28 -42.55
N GLN A 801 -6.73 -16.21 -41.88
CA GLN A 801 -5.83 -17.17 -42.51
C GLN A 801 -6.20 -18.59 -42.10
N PHE A 802 -5.83 -19.59 -42.90
CA PHE A 802 -6.07 -21.00 -42.62
C PHE A 802 -5.00 -21.90 -43.21
N GLN A 803 -4.75 -23.04 -42.58
CA GLN A 803 -3.92 -24.12 -43.11
C GLN A 803 -4.77 -25.39 -43.33
N GLY A 804 -4.60 -26.07 -44.46
CA GLY A 804 -5.41 -27.23 -44.84
C GLY A 804 -6.64 -26.84 -45.67
N ASN A 805 -7.80 -27.47 -45.39
CA ASN A 805 -9.05 -27.15 -46.07
C ASN A 805 -9.95 -26.32 -45.16
N LEU A 806 -10.35 -25.12 -45.60
CA LEU A 806 -11.31 -24.26 -44.90
C LEU A 806 -12.70 -24.40 -45.53
N THR A 807 -13.70 -24.79 -44.74
CA THR A 807 -15.10 -24.86 -45.17
C THR A 807 -15.95 -23.82 -44.46
N VAL A 808 -16.66 -22.98 -45.23
CA VAL A 808 -17.58 -21.94 -44.72
C VAL A 808 -18.85 -21.95 -45.55
N GLY A 809 -20.02 -22.01 -44.91
CA GLY A 809 -21.32 -22.01 -45.61
C GLY A 809 -21.51 -23.14 -46.64
N GLY A 810 -20.80 -24.26 -46.49
CA GLY A 810 -20.80 -25.37 -47.44
C GLY A 810 -19.84 -25.23 -48.63
N THR A 811 -19.11 -24.11 -48.74
CA THR A 811 -18.02 -23.94 -49.73
C THR A 811 -16.69 -24.32 -49.08
N THR A 812 -15.91 -25.19 -49.72
CA THR A 812 -14.58 -25.62 -49.24
C THR A 812 -13.47 -25.03 -50.10
N LEU A 813 -12.56 -24.30 -49.46
CA LEU A 813 -11.26 -23.88 -49.97
C LEU A 813 -10.21 -24.93 -49.57
N SER A 814 -9.15 -25.10 -50.36
CA SER A 814 -8.14 -26.14 -50.13
C SER A 814 -6.73 -25.64 -50.41
N ASN A 815 -5.87 -25.70 -49.41
CA ASN A 815 -4.42 -25.68 -49.53
C ASN A 815 -3.80 -26.60 -48.46
N PRO A 816 -3.41 -27.84 -48.82
CA PRO A 816 -2.83 -28.79 -47.88
C PRO A 816 -1.35 -28.54 -47.55
N GLU A 817 -0.65 -27.67 -48.30
CA GLU A 817 0.81 -27.53 -48.25
C GLU A 817 1.29 -26.22 -47.59
N GLY A 818 0.42 -25.22 -47.41
CA GLY A 818 0.73 -23.96 -46.72
C GLY A 818 -0.46 -23.27 -46.05
N THR A 819 -0.28 -21.99 -45.68
CA THR A 819 -1.29 -21.17 -44.97
C THR A 819 -1.87 -20.11 -45.90
N ASP A 820 -3.17 -20.14 -46.21
CA ASP A 820 -3.79 -19.18 -47.14
C ASP A 820 -4.65 -18.11 -46.46
N GLY A 821 -4.80 -16.98 -47.15
CA GLY A 821 -5.74 -15.93 -46.78
C GLY A 821 -7.17 -16.25 -47.22
N PHE A 822 -8.16 -15.83 -46.43
CA PHE A 822 -9.56 -15.79 -46.84
C PHE A 822 -10.21 -14.45 -46.52
N VAL A 823 -11.21 -14.10 -47.33
CA VAL A 823 -12.19 -13.05 -47.03
C VAL A 823 -13.58 -13.67 -47.13
N VAL A 824 -14.42 -13.47 -46.13
CA VAL A 824 -15.82 -13.91 -46.15
C VAL A 824 -16.73 -12.74 -45.84
N LYS A 825 -17.84 -12.65 -46.58
CA LYS A 825 -18.93 -11.73 -46.30
C LYS A 825 -20.11 -12.48 -45.74
N LEU A 826 -20.63 -11.99 -44.62
CA LEU A 826 -21.71 -12.60 -43.85
C LEU A 826 -22.81 -11.55 -43.65
N ASP A 827 -24.07 -11.96 -43.81
CA ASP A 827 -25.21 -11.14 -43.40
C ASP A 827 -25.20 -10.99 -41.86
N GLU A 828 -25.26 -9.77 -41.35
CA GLU A 828 -25.16 -9.49 -39.90
C GLU A 828 -26.40 -10.01 -39.13
N ALA A 829 -27.56 -10.08 -39.77
CA ALA A 829 -28.80 -10.48 -39.12
C ALA A 829 -28.90 -12.00 -38.93
N SER A 830 -28.43 -12.78 -39.90
CA SER A 830 -28.59 -14.24 -39.96
C SER A 830 -27.30 -15.06 -39.90
N GLY A 831 -26.13 -14.43 -40.05
CA GLY A 831 -24.85 -15.13 -40.16
C GLY A 831 -24.64 -15.86 -41.49
N ALA A 832 -25.57 -15.74 -42.44
CA ALA A 832 -25.51 -16.43 -43.72
C ALA A 832 -24.31 -15.94 -44.56
N VAL A 833 -23.55 -16.88 -45.12
CA VAL A 833 -22.46 -16.58 -46.05
C VAL A 833 -23.04 -16.01 -47.34
N LEU A 834 -22.74 -14.74 -47.61
CA LEU A 834 -23.09 -14.07 -48.86
C LEU A 834 -22.08 -14.42 -49.96
N TRP A 835 -20.79 -14.48 -49.61
CA TRP A 835 -19.73 -15.04 -50.46
C TRP A 835 -18.47 -15.36 -49.64
N LEU A 836 -17.59 -16.18 -50.21
CA LEU A 836 -16.29 -16.58 -49.68
C LEU A 836 -15.23 -16.49 -50.78
N SER A 837 -14.11 -15.81 -50.52
CA SER A 837 -13.02 -15.60 -51.47
C SER A 837 -11.70 -16.13 -50.92
N HIS A 838 -10.98 -16.85 -51.78
CA HIS A 838 -9.73 -17.54 -51.47
C HIS A 838 -8.54 -16.75 -52.03
N LEU A 839 -7.56 -16.46 -51.18
CA LEU A 839 -6.25 -15.96 -51.58
C LEU A 839 -5.28 -17.13 -51.51
N ASN A 840 -5.21 -17.87 -52.61
CA ASN A 840 -4.61 -19.20 -52.68
C ASN A 840 -3.14 -19.13 -53.11
N SER A 841 -2.21 -19.41 -52.21
CA SER A 841 -0.79 -19.53 -52.54
C SER A 841 -0.33 -20.98 -52.65
N ASN A 842 0.61 -21.25 -53.55
CA ASN A 842 1.33 -22.52 -53.55
C ASN A 842 2.23 -22.69 -52.30
N GLY A 843 2.52 -21.60 -51.58
CA GLY A 843 3.16 -21.58 -50.27
C GLY A 843 2.19 -21.04 -49.21
N SER A 844 2.58 -19.97 -48.51
CA SER A 844 1.74 -19.23 -47.55
C SER A 844 1.37 -17.82 -48.05
N THR A 845 0.21 -17.32 -47.65
CA THR A 845 -0.29 -15.96 -47.88
C THR A 845 -0.67 -15.34 -46.54
N TYR A 846 -0.04 -14.23 -46.17
CA TYR A 846 -0.41 -13.45 -44.98
C TYR A 846 -1.11 -12.16 -45.40
N ILE A 847 -2.39 -12.04 -45.06
CA ILE A 847 -3.22 -10.84 -45.31
C ILE A 847 -3.27 -9.89 -44.11
N TYR A 848 -3.33 -8.59 -44.40
CA TYR A 848 -3.49 -7.53 -43.41
C TYR A 848 -4.93 -6.99 -43.38
N THR A 849 -5.17 -5.90 -42.65
CA THR A 849 -6.51 -5.33 -42.52
C THR A 849 -7.04 -4.80 -43.87
N PRO A 850 -8.34 -5.00 -44.14
CA PRO A 850 -8.98 -4.54 -45.37
C PRO A 850 -9.22 -3.02 -45.37
N VAL A 851 -9.53 -2.48 -46.54
CA VAL A 851 -10.32 -1.25 -46.66
C VAL A 851 -11.49 -1.44 -47.63
N VAL A 852 -12.48 -0.56 -47.52
CA VAL A 852 -13.65 -0.53 -48.40
C VAL A 852 -13.57 0.74 -49.24
N ASP A 853 -13.73 0.64 -50.56
CA ASP A 853 -13.83 1.83 -51.42
C ASP A 853 -15.23 2.49 -51.33
N PRO A 854 -15.39 3.73 -51.84
CA PRO A 854 -16.71 4.39 -51.87
C PRO A 854 -17.80 3.67 -52.67
N SER A 855 -17.47 2.61 -53.42
CA SER A 855 -18.43 1.76 -54.14
C SER A 855 -18.77 0.47 -53.38
N GLY A 856 -18.21 0.25 -52.19
CA GLY A 856 -18.44 -0.93 -51.37
C GLY A 856 -17.54 -2.13 -51.67
N ASN A 857 -16.52 -1.97 -52.55
CA ASN A 857 -15.59 -3.04 -52.89
C ASN A 857 -14.50 -3.20 -51.83
N PHE A 858 -14.01 -4.43 -51.66
CA PHE A 858 -13.01 -4.75 -50.65
C PHE A 858 -11.61 -4.75 -51.25
N ILE A 859 -10.70 -4.04 -50.61
CA ILE A 859 -9.28 -4.05 -50.94
C ILE A 859 -8.53 -4.70 -49.79
N VAL A 860 -7.68 -5.67 -50.14
CA VAL A 860 -6.84 -6.40 -49.19
C VAL A 860 -5.41 -6.32 -49.69
N SER A 861 -4.46 -6.04 -48.79
CA SER A 861 -3.05 -6.24 -49.05
C SER A 861 -2.52 -7.42 -48.25
N GLY A 862 -1.37 -7.91 -48.67
CA GLY A 862 -0.69 -9.00 -47.99
C GLY A 862 0.67 -9.26 -48.59
N GLU A 863 1.27 -10.34 -48.13
CA GLU A 863 2.46 -10.97 -48.68
C GLU A 863 2.13 -12.43 -49.07
N PHE A 864 2.83 -12.99 -50.05
CA PHE A 864 2.67 -14.36 -50.48
C PHE A 864 4.02 -15.02 -50.81
N TYR A 865 4.09 -16.33 -50.55
CA TYR A 865 5.19 -17.22 -50.86
C TYR A 865 4.78 -18.14 -52.03
N ASP A 866 5.71 -18.43 -52.93
CA ASP A 866 5.44 -19.10 -54.21
C ASP A 866 4.39 -18.34 -55.05
N ASN A 867 3.53 -19.03 -55.81
CA ASN A 867 2.57 -18.35 -56.70
C ASN A 867 1.23 -18.09 -55.98
N LEU A 868 0.74 -16.84 -55.98
CA LEU A 868 -0.59 -16.47 -55.49
C LEU A 868 -1.64 -16.48 -56.62
N THR A 869 -2.76 -17.17 -56.39
CA THR A 869 -3.91 -17.22 -57.29
C THR A 869 -5.16 -16.69 -56.58
N VAL A 870 -5.82 -15.68 -57.19
CA VAL A 870 -7.12 -15.17 -56.74
C VAL A 870 -8.06 -15.12 -57.94
N GLY A 871 -9.29 -15.62 -57.80
CA GLY A 871 -10.30 -15.55 -58.87
C GLY A 871 -9.88 -16.14 -60.23
N GLY A 872 -8.90 -17.06 -60.26
CA GLY A 872 -8.33 -17.63 -61.48
C GLY A 872 -7.19 -16.82 -62.13
N THR A 873 -6.79 -15.69 -61.55
CA THR A 873 -5.58 -14.93 -61.95
C THR A 873 -4.42 -15.30 -61.04
N THR A 874 -3.27 -15.65 -61.61
CA THR A 874 -2.08 -16.10 -60.86
C THR A 874 -0.91 -15.11 -61.02
N LEU A 875 -0.40 -14.61 -59.89
CA LEU A 875 0.92 -13.99 -59.78
C LEU A 875 1.97 -15.08 -59.59
N SER A 876 3.14 -14.93 -60.22
CA SER A 876 4.21 -15.94 -60.16
C SER A 876 5.40 -15.41 -59.38
N ASN A 877 5.75 -16.04 -58.26
CA ASN A 877 6.96 -15.76 -57.48
C ASN A 877 7.61 -17.07 -57.00
N PRO A 878 8.27 -17.85 -57.89
CA PRO A 878 8.69 -19.21 -57.56
C PRO A 878 9.87 -19.35 -56.58
N ARG A 879 10.37 -18.25 -55.97
CA ARG A 879 11.58 -18.26 -55.11
C ARG A 879 11.68 -17.20 -53.99
N GLY A 880 10.68 -16.34 -53.77
CA GLY A 880 10.75 -15.27 -52.77
C GLY A 880 9.47 -15.11 -51.94
N THR A 881 9.34 -13.94 -51.31
CA THR A 881 8.12 -13.49 -50.61
C THR A 881 7.72 -12.13 -51.17
N ASP A 882 6.56 -12.02 -51.81
CA ASP A 882 6.15 -10.78 -52.48
C ASP A 882 4.92 -10.14 -51.87
N GLY A 883 4.88 -8.81 -51.91
CA GLY A 883 3.69 -8.04 -51.60
C GLY A 883 2.63 -8.17 -52.69
N PHE A 884 1.37 -8.08 -52.31
CA PHE A 884 0.26 -7.93 -53.25
C PHE A 884 -0.80 -6.97 -52.74
N VAL A 885 -1.60 -6.48 -53.69
CA VAL A 885 -2.85 -5.77 -53.41
C VAL A 885 -3.93 -6.38 -54.29
N VAL A 886 -5.07 -6.74 -53.71
CA VAL A 886 -6.21 -7.30 -54.43
C VAL A 886 -7.45 -6.48 -54.19
N LYS A 887 -8.26 -6.30 -55.23
CA LYS A 887 -9.60 -5.72 -55.13
C LYS A 887 -10.66 -6.77 -55.48
N LEU A 888 -11.59 -6.97 -54.57
CA LEU A 888 -12.72 -7.88 -54.67
C LEU A 888 -14.03 -7.10 -54.76
N ASP A 889 -14.95 -7.57 -55.60
CA ASP A 889 -16.27 -7.01 -55.77
C ASP A 889 -17.09 -7.07 -54.47
N GLY A 890 -17.68 -5.94 -54.08
CA GLY A 890 -18.37 -5.80 -52.79
C GLY A 890 -19.60 -6.70 -52.61
N ALA A 891 -20.25 -7.08 -53.72
CA ALA A 891 -21.49 -7.84 -53.71
C ALA A 891 -21.27 -9.35 -53.87
N THR A 892 -20.22 -9.76 -54.58
CA THR A 892 -19.99 -11.15 -55.02
C THR A 892 -18.69 -11.78 -54.53
N GLY A 893 -17.74 -10.97 -54.02
CA GLY A 893 -16.40 -11.44 -53.66
C GLY A 893 -15.50 -11.78 -54.84
N GLY A 894 -15.99 -11.65 -56.07
CA GLY A 894 -15.23 -11.93 -57.29
C GLY A 894 -14.04 -10.99 -57.45
N LEU A 895 -12.98 -11.47 -58.10
CA LEU A 895 -11.82 -10.64 -58.40
C LEU A 895 -12.19 -9.50 -59.36
N LEU A 896 -11.89 -8.25 -58.97
CA LEU A 896 -11.91 -7.09 -59.88
C LEU A 896 -10.53 -6.87 -60.50
N TRP A 897 -9.47 -6.86 -59.69
CA TRP A 897 -8.08 -6.86 -60.15
C TRP A 897 -7.12 -7.33 -59.06
N LEU A 898 -5.93 -7.79 -59.46
CA LEU A 898 -4.84 -8.26 -58.59
C LEU A 898 -3.54 -7.61 -59.05
N SER A 899 -2.85 -6.90 -58.14
CA SER A 899 -1.59 -6.20 -58.41
C SER A 899 -0.45 -6.81 -57.60
N HIS A 900 0.65 -7.10 -58.32
CA HIS A 900 1.88 -7.65 -57.79
C HIS A 900 2.84 -6.52 -57.37
N LEU A 901 3.39 -6.61 -56.17
CA LEU A 901 4.55 -5.84 -55.73
C LEU A 901 5.74 -6.80 -55.85
N ASP A 902 6.29 -6.90 -57.06
CA ASP A 902 7.21 -7.96 -57.50
C ASP A 902 8.64 -7.66 -57.05
N SER A 903 9.17 -8.42 -56.09
CA SER A 903 10.49 -8.20 -55.52
C SER A 903 11.45 -9.35 -55.80
N ALA A 904 12.72 -9.02 -56.07
CA ALA A 904 13.73 -10.04 -56.37
C ALA A 904 14.04 -10.97 -55.19
N ASP A 905 13.83 -10.51 -53.94
CA ASP A 905 14.12 -11.24 -52.71
C ASP A 905 12.90 -11.27 -51.77
N VAL A 906 12.53 -10.14 -51.15
CA VAL A 906 11.40 -10.02 -50.21
C VAL A 906 10.70 -8.68 -50.33
N SER A 907 9.37 -8.64 -50.29
CA SER A 907 8.58 -7.42 -50.07
C SER A 907 7.31 -7.66 -49.26
N HIS A 908 6.92 -6.65 -48.49
CA HIS A 908 5.77 -6.66 -47.61
C HIS A 908 4.88 -5.46 -47.92
N ALA A 909 3.57 -5.67 -48.06
CA ALA A 909 2.59 -4.60 -48.30
C ALA A 909 1.84 -4.23 -47.02
N SER A 910 1.86 -2.98 -46.57
CA SER A 910 1.05 -2.54 -45.42
C SER A 910 -0.44 -2.45 -45.77
N THR A 911 -1.29 -2.22 -44.75
CA THR A 911 -2.71 -1.90 -44.93
C THR A 911 -2.89 -0.74 -45.92
N PRO A 912 -3.67 -0.92 -47.00
CA PRO A 912 -3.97 0.15 -47.96
C PRO A 912 -4.81 1.25 -47.32
N VAL A 913 -4.84 2.42 -47.96
CA VAL A 913 -5.84 3.47 -47.71
C VAL A 913 -6.45 3.92 -49.03
N VAL A 914 -7.68 4.43 -48.98
CA VAL A 914 -8.39 4.92 -50.16
C VAL A 914 -8.44 6.45 -50.14
N ASP A 915 -8.07 7.11 -51.25
CA ASP A 915 -8.24 8.55 -51.39
C ASP A 915 -9.68 8.95 -51.77
N ALA A 916 -9.98 10.25 -51.74
CA ALA A 916 -11.30 10.77 -52.10
C ALA A 916 -11.71 10.52 -53.56
N SER A 917 -10.79 10.08 -54.43
CA SER A 917 -11.05 9.68 -55.83
C SER A 917 -11.21 8.16 -55.99
N GLY A 918 -11.11 7.38 -54.91
CA GLY A 918 -11.18 5.91 -54.93
C GLY A 918 -9.86 5.21 -55.26
N ASN A 919 -8.75 5.95 -55.42
CA ASN A 919 -7.42 5.36 -55.64
C ASN A 919 -6.85 4.82 -54.34
N LEU A 920 -5.92 3.88 -54.45
CA LEU A 920 -5.31 3.23 -53.30
C LEU A 920 -3.90 3.74 -53.08
N ILE A 921 -3.54 3.97 -51.83
CA ILE A 921 -2.16 4.18 -51.42
C ILE A 921 -1.77 3.02 -50.52
N VAL A 922 -0.65 2.39 -50.84
CA VAL A 922 -0.07 1.26 -50.10
C VAL A 922 1.39 1.62 -49.82
N SER A 923 1.82 1.57 -48.58
CA SER A 923 3.26 1.55 -48.26
C SER A 923 3.72 0.14 -47.95
N GLY A 924 5.02 -0.03 -47.77
CA GLY A 924 5.59 -1.32 -47.40
C GLY A 924 7.10 -1.22 -47.27
N ARG A 925 7.76 -2.38 -47.25
CA ARG A 925 9.22 -2.47 -47.31
C ARG A 925 9.64 -3.58 -48.28
N PHE A 926 10.85 -3.48 -48.85
CA PHE A 926 11.39 -4.45 -49.80
C PHE A 926 12.91 -4.62 -49.67
N GLU A 927 13.40 -5.83 -49.92
CA GLU A 927 14.80 -6.19 -50.08
C GLU A 927 15.04 -6.58 -51.55
N GLY A 928 16.23 -6.28 -52.08
CA GLY A 928 16.54 -6.53 -53.48
C GLY A 928 15.91 -5.49 -54.42
N ASN A 929 15.29 -5.94 -55.51
CA ASN A 929 14.69 -5.05 -56.51
C ASN A 929 13.16 -5.14 -56.50
N LEU A 930 12.45 -4.09 -56.07
CA LEU A 930 10.99 -4.01 -56.12
C LEU A 930 10.52 -3.38 -57.44
N THR A 931 9.80 -4.14 -58.24
CA THR A 931 9.15 -3.71 -59.48
C THR A 931 7.64 -3.59 -59.28
N VAL A 932 7.10 -2.39 -59.50
CA VAL A 932 5.63 -2.18 -59.51
C VAL A 932 5.23 -1.49 -60.80
N GLY A 933 4.40 -2.14 -61.61
CA GLY A 933 3.91 -1.62 -62.89
C GLY A 933 5.00 -1.27 -63.91
N GLY A 934 6.18 -1.90 -63.84
CA GLY A 934 7.32 -1.65 -64.74
C GLY A 934 8.22 -0.46 -64.36
N ILE A 935 8.14 0.04 -63.12
CA ILE A 935 9.20 0.85 -62.51
C ILE A 935 9.84 0.00 -61.42
N THR A 936 11.17 -0.03 -61.38
CA THR A 936 11.97 -0.82 -60.43
C THR A 936 12.73 0.10 -59.49
N LEU A 937 12.60 -0.14 -58.19
CA LEU A 937 13.44 0.39 -57.11
C LEU A 937 14.46 -0.68 -56.70
N SER A 938 15.57 -0.27 -56.06
CA SER A 938 16.67 -1.16 -55.69
C SER A 938 17.17 -0.87 -54.28
N SER A 939 17.08 -1.85 -53.40
CA SER A 939 17.73 -1.93 -52.09
C SER A 939 18.78 -3.05 -52.12
N PRO A 940 20.07 -2.75 -52.39
CA PRO A 940 21.12 -3.76 -52.41
C PRO A 940 21.61 -4.16 -51.01
N THR A 941 21.12 -3.50 -49.96
CA THR A 941 21.56 -3.68 -48.56
C THR A 941 20.38 -3.49 -47.62
N GLY A 942 19.73 -4.60 -47.23
CA GLY A 942 18.62 -4.62 -46.27
C GLY A 942 17.28 -4.19 -46.87
N TYR A 943 16.34 -3.79 -46.00
CA TYR A 943 14.98 -3.41 -46.41
C TYR A 943 14.88 -1.91 -46.67
N ASP A 944 14.33 -1.49 -47.82
CA ASP A 944 13.93 -0.10 -48.04
C ASP A 944 12.41 0.05 -47.98
N GLY A 945 11.96 1.22 -47.54
CA GLY A 945 10.54 1.54 -47.52
C GLY A 945 10.06 1.94 -48.91
N PHE A 946 8.78 1.74 -49.19
CA PHE A 946 8.15 2.29 -50.38
C PHE A 946 6.76 2.83 -50.08
N VAL A 947 6.29 3.71 -50.95
CA VAL A 947 4.89 4.16 -51.00
C VAL A 947 4.46 4.13 -52.46
N VAL A 948 3.38 3.41 -52.76
CA VAL A 948 2.82 3.31 -54.11
C VAL A 948 1.39 3.80 -54.12
N LYS A 949 1.01 4.53 -55.18
CA LYS A 949 -0.38 4.83 -55.48
C LYS A 949 -0.84 4.02 -56.69
N LEU A 950 -1.94 3.31 -56.52
CA LEU A 950 -2.59 2.48 -57.54
C LEU A 950 -3.94 3.10 -57.93
N ASP A 951 -4.25 3.05 -59.23
CA ASP A 951 -5.54 3.44 -59.78
C ASP A 951 -6.64 2.54 -59.19
N GLY A 952 -7.70 3.16 -58.66
CA GLY A 952 -8.76 2.45 -57.94
C GLY A 952 -9.55 1.47 -58.81
N GLY A 953 -9.66 1.74 -60.11
CA GLY A 953 -10.45 0.94 -61.05
C GLY A 953 -9.70 -0.24 -61.65
N SER A 954 -8.40 -0.09 -61.87
CA SER A 954 -7.57 -1.03 -62.64
C SER A 954 -6.39 -1.64 -61.88
N GLY A 955 -6.04 -1.12 -60.70
CA GLY A 955 -4.87 -1.55 -59.93
C GLY A 955 -3.52 -1.07 -60.50
N ALA A 956 -3.54 -0.28 -61.58
CA ALA A 956 -2.33 0.19 -62.27
C ALA A 956 -1.57 1.25 -61.44
N ARG A 957 -0.23 1.17 -61.40
CA ARG A 957 0.61 2.12 -60.66
C ARG A 957 0.57 3.53 -61.26
N LEU A 958 -0.02 4.46 -60.52
CA LEU A 958 -0.03 5.90 -60.81
C LEU A 958 1.33 6.54 -60.50
N TRP A 959 1.85 6.33 -59.28
CA TRP A 959 3.20 6.74 -58.88
C TRP A 959 3.80 5.79 -57.84
N LEU A 960 5.12 5.83 -57.66
CA LEU A 960 5.88 5.05 -56.69
C LEU A 960 7.00 5.93 -56.11
N VAL A 961 7.15 5.89 -54.78
CA VAL A 961 8.15 6.62 -54.00
C VAL A 961 9.01 5.61 -53.25
N HIS A 962 10.32 5.82 -53.30
CA HIS A 962 11.34 5.06 -52.59
C HIS A 962 11.69 5.81 -51.30
N LEU A 963 11.62 5.12 -50.17
CA LEU A 963 12.13 5.56 -48.87
C LEU A 963 13.48 4.84 -48.68
N ASP A 964 14.50 5.35 -49.38
CA ASP A 964 15.82 4.74 -49.58
C ASP A 964 16.65 4.84 -48.30
N SER A 965 17.20 3.72 -47.82
CA SER A 965 18.09 3.65 -46.69
C SER A 965 19.39 2.95 -47.08
N THR A 966 20.52 3.55 -46.71
CA THR A 966 21.85 2.94 -46.94
C THR A 966 22.12 1.67 -46.12
N ARG A 967 21.16 1.18 -45.31
CA ARG A 967 21.28 -0.09 -44.57
C ARG A 967 19.96 -0.79 -44.27
N SER A 968 18.94 -0.09 -43.77
CA SER A 968 17.58 -0.64 -43.60
C SER A 968 16.57 0.42 -43.17
N THR A 969 15.31 0.17 -43.48
CA THR A 969 14.08 0.70 -42.91
C THR A 969 13.37 -0.41 -42.12
N TYR A 970 12.38 -0.07 -41.31
CA TYR A 970 11.70 -1.03 -40.44
C TYR A 970 10.17 -0.99 -40.53
N SER A 971 9.55 0.16 -40.83
CA SER A 971 8.09 0.29 -40.78
C SER A 971 7.60 1.55 -41.47
N ALA A 972 6.79 1.45 -42.54
CA ALA A 972 6.32 2.63 -43.27
C ALA A 972 4.82 3.00 -43.04
N PRO A 973 4.24 3.06 -41.83
CA PRO A 973 2.80 3.31 -41.67
C PRO A 973 2.39 4.71 -42.15
N LEU A 974 1.24 4.78 -42.85
CA LEU A 974 0.75 6.00 -43.47
C LEU A 974 -0.67 6.42 -43.05
N VAL A 975 -0.98 7.70 -43.16
CA VAL A 975 -2.33 8.29 -43.06
C VAL A 975 -2.59 9.26 -44.21
N VAL A 976 -3.85 9.39 -44.63
CA VAL A 976 -4.30 10.38 -45.62
C VAL A 976 -4.93 11.55 -44.87
N GLU A 977 -4.51 12.77 -45.19
CA GLU A 977 -5.18 13.98 -44.72
C GLU A 977 -6.48 14.24 -45.48
N ALA A 978 -7.37 15.06 -44.90
CA ALA A 978 -8.54 15.58 -45.61
C ALA A 978 -8.18 16.40 -46.88
N SER A 979 -6.92 16.86 -47.00
CA SER A 979 -6.37 17.50 -48.20
C SER A 979 -6.10 16.54 -49.36
N GLY A 980 -6.10 15.22 -49.10
CA GLY A 980 -5.65 14.17 -50.02
C GLY A 980 -4.15 13.87 -49.93
N ASN A 981 -3.36 14.68 -49.24
CA ASN A 981 -1.93 14.43 -49.01
C ASN A 981 -1.69 13.28 -48.03
N LEU A 982 -0.48 12.74 -48.07
CA LEU A 982 -0.10 11.57 -47.30
C LEU A 982 0.95 11.94 -46.26
N ILE A 983 0.79 11.43 -45.05
CA ILE A 983 1.84 11.43 -44.03
C ILE A 983 2.29 10.00 -43.83
N VAL A 984 3.60 9.77 -43.89
CA VAL A 984 4.23 8.47 -43.70
C VAL A 984 5.26 8.64 -42.59
N SER A 985 5.28 7.77 -41.58
CA SER A 985 6.45 7.65 -40.70
C SER A 985 7.29 6.46 -41.12
N ASP A 986 8.61 6.54 -40.91
CA ASP A 986 9.51 5.39 -41.02
C ASP A 986 10.60 5.42 -39.95
N ASN A 987 11.20 4.26 -39.73
CA ASN A 987 12.30 4.04 -38.78
C ASN A 987 13.45 3.39 -39.55
N PHE A 988 14.66 3.93 -39.47
CA PHE A 988 15.73 3.58 -40.41
C PHE A 988 17.14 3.55 -39.77
N ASP A 989 17.97 2.61 -40.22
CA ASP A 989 19.39 2.53 -39.90
C ASP A 989 20.23 3.14 -41.03
N GLY A 990 21.23 3.97 -40.73
CA GLY A 990 22.08 4.59 -41.75
C GLY A 990 21.43 5.80 -42.42
N ASN A 991 22.05 6.37 -43.45
CA ASN A 991 21.51 7.56 -44.12
C ASN A 991 20.22 7.22 -44.88
N PHE A 992 19.22 8.10 -44.80
CA PHE A 992 17.91 7.96 -45.44
C PHE A 992 17.71 9.03 -46.52
N THR A 993 17.22 8.64 -47.69
CA THR A 993 16.99 9.54 -48.83
C THR A 993 15.55 9.42 -49.35
N VAL A 994 14.87 10.56 -49.50
CA VAL A 994 13.56 10.62 -50.14
C VAL A 994 13.40 11.94 -50.91
N GLY A 995 12.85 11.87 -52.12
CA GLY A 995 12.63 13.05 -52.97
C GLY A 995 13.90 13.86 -53.30
N GLY A 996 15.08 13.25 -53.22
CA GLY A 996 16.37 13.93 -53.40
C GLY A 996 16.93 14.64 -52.17
N THR A 997 16.27 14.54 -51.01
CA THR A 997 16.79 15.01 -49.72
C THR A 997 17.37 13.82 -48.95
N THR A 998 18.60 13.95 -48.44
CA THR A 998 19.27 12.92 -47.62
C THR A 998 19.42 13.39 -46.18
N LEU A 999 18.89 12.59 -45.24
CA LEU A 999 19.16 12.67 -43.80
C LEU A 999 20.40 11.85 -43.46
N SER A 1000 21.26 12.39 -42.60
CA SER A 1000 22.44 11.68 -42.09
C SER A 1000 22.12 11.08 -40.73
N ASN A 1001 22.25 9.76 -40.59
CA ASN A 1001 22.10 9.07 -39.30
C ASN A 1001 23.46 9.03 -38.59
N SER A 1002 23.52 9.50 -37.35
CA SER A 1002 24.77 9.65 -36.60
C SER A 1002 25.23 8.36 -35.91
N GLY A 1003 24.39 7.33 -35.90
CA GLY A 1003 24.70 5.96 -35.48
C GLY A 1003 23.59 5.33 -34.64
N GLY A 1004 22.77 4.49 -35.26
CA GLY A 1004 21.66 3.79 -34.61
C GLY A 1004 20.48 3.62 -35.56
N THR A 1005 19.28 3.49 -34.99
CA THR A 1005 18.01 3.60 -35.73
C THR A 1005 17.44 4.99 -35.48
N ASP A 1006 17.03 5.71 -36.52
CA ASP A 1006 16.40 7.03 -36.43
C ASP A 1006 14.94 6.97 -36.87
N GLY A 1007 14.14 7.96 -36.47
CA GLY A 1007 12.78 8.14 -36.97
C GLY A 1007 12.68 9.23 -38.04
N VAL A 1008 11.71 9.11 -38.95
CA VAL A 1008 11.34 10.17 -39.91
C VAL A 1008 9.83 10.24 -40.06
N VAL A 1009 9.32 11.45 -40.30
CA VAL A 1009 7.95 11.69 -40.78
C VAL A 1009 8.05 12.45 -42.09
N VAL A 1010 7.49 11.90 -43.17
CA VAL A 1010 7.51 12.45 -44.52
C VAL A 1010 6.10 12.82 -44.94
N LYS A 1011 5.90 14.04 -45.45
CA LYS A 1011 4.67 14.43 -46.13
C LYS A 1011 4.85 14.34 -47.64
N LEU A 1012 3.95 13.62 -48.30
CA LEU A 1012 3.90 13.47 -49.76
C LEU A 1012 2.65 14.15 -50.33
N ASP A 1013 2.79 14.77 -51.49
CA ASP A 1013 1.68 15.22 -52.33
C ASP A 1013 0.86 14.01 -52.77
N GLY A 1014 -0.45 14.04 -52.49
CA GLY A 1014 -1.34 12.91 -52.77
C GLY A 1014 -1.53 12.60 -54.25
N ALA A 1015 -1.34 13.58 -55.14
CA ALA A 1015 -1.55 13.44 -56.57
C ALA A 1015 -0.29 12.95 -57.29
N SER A 1016 0.90 13.46 -56.94
CA SER A 1016 2.16 13.17 -57.64
C SER A 1016 3.18 12.35 -56.84
N GLY A 1017 2.98 12.12 -55.54
CA GLY A 1017 3.97 11.48 -54.67
C GLY A 1017 5.22 12.34 -54.40
N ALA A 1018 5.17 13.65 -54.68
CA ALA A 1018 6.31 14.54 -54.44
C ALA A 1018 6.46 14.82 -52.94
N VAL A 1019 7.69 14.86 -52.41
CA VAL A 1019 7.94 15.26 -51.02
C VAL A 1019 7.59 16.74 -50.85
N LEU A 1020 6.68 17.03 -49.92
CA LEU A 1020 6.29 18.39 -49.54
C LEU A 1020 7.17 18.90 -48.38
N TRP A 1021 7.37 18.06 -47.36
CA TRP A 1021 8.33 18.28 -46.28
C TRP A 1021 8.69 16.94 -45.61
N LEU A 1022 9.75 16.93 -44.80
CA LEU A 1022 10.10 15.81 -43.92
C LEU A 1022 10.67 16.31 -42.59
N VAL A 1023 10.50 15.52 -41.52
CA VAL A 1023 10.97 15.78 -40.16
C VAL A 1023 11.78 14.59 -39.68
N HIS A 1024 13.05 14.82 -39.33
CA HIS A 1024 13.98 13.81 -38.79
C HIS A 1024 13.92 13.81 -37.26
N PHE A 1025 14.03 12.61 -36.69
CA PHE A 1025 14.07 12.32 -35.26
C PHE A 1025 15.39 11.59 -34.96
N ASP A 1026 16.47 12.38 -34.85
CA ASP A 1026 17.87 11.94 -34.69
C ASP A 1026 18.18 11.58 -33.24
N SER A 1027 18.67 10.37 -32.98
CA SER A 1027 19.18 9.97 -31.66
C SER A 1027 20.13 8.76 -31.76
N ARG A 1028 20.45 8.09 -30.63
CA ARG A 1028 21.17 6.81 -30.65
C ARG A 1028 20.26 5.63 -31.01
N TYR A 1029 18.97 5.75 -30.73
CA TYR A 1029 17.92 4.85 -31.17
C TYR A 1029 16.58 5.57 -31.00
N THR A 1030 15.83 5.79 -32.07
CA THR A 1030 14.47 6.32 -32.07
C THR A 1030 13.55 5.33 -32.76
N TYR A 1031 12.33 5.20 -32.24
CA TYR A 1031 11.21 4.57 -32.93
C TYR A 1031 10.00 5.50 -32.93
N VAL A 1032 9.57 5.98 -34.11
CA VAL A 1032 8.30 6.70 -34.33
C VAL A 1032 7.16 5.73 -34.63
N SER A 1033 5.99 6.01 -34.05
CA SER A 1033 4.73 5.30 -34.28
C SER A 1033 3.98 5.84 -35.51
N ARG A 1034 2.81 5.24 -35.80
CA ARG A 1034 1.87 5.72 -36.83
C ARG A 1034 1.33 7.12 -36.46
N PRO A 1035 1.44 8.14 -37.33
CA PRO A 1035 0.93 9.48 -37.05
C PRO A 1035 -0.60 9.52 -36.93
N VAL A 1036 -1.11 10.43 -36.10
CA VAL A 1036 -2.53 10.75 -35.98
C VAL A 1036 -2.76 12.20 -36.38
N VAL A 1037 -3.79 12.47 -37.18
CA VAL A 1037 -4.17 13.83 -37.61
C VAL A 1037 -5.24 14.38 -36.69
N ASP A 1038 -5.04 15.57 -36.12
CA ASP A 1038 -6.05 16.26 -35.30
C ASP A 1038 -7.10 16.98 -36.16
N ALA A 1039 -8.19 17.45 -35.53
CA ALA A 1039 -9.29 18.13 -36.23
C ALA A 1039 -8.89 19.46 -36.89
N SER A 1040 -7.70 20.01 -36.59
CA SER A 1040 -7.14 21.20 -37.23
C SER A 1040 -6.15 20.85 -38.36
N GLY A 1041 -5.88 19.56 -38.60
CA GLY A 1041 -4.92 19.09 -39.59
C GLY A 1041 -3.47 19.00 -39.08
N ASN A 1042 -3.23 19.18 -37.77
CA ASN A 1042 -1.89 18.97 -37.19
C ASN A 1042 -1.63 17.48 -36.98
N LEU A 1043 -0.35 17.12 -36.84
CA LEU A 1043 0.07 15.74 -36.72
C LEU A 1043 0.57 15.48 -35.31
N ILE A 1044 0.14 14.37 -34.73
CA ILE A 1044 0.55 13.89 -33.42
C ILE A 1044 1.31 12.59 -33.66
N VAL A 1045 2.56 12.56 -33.24
CA VAL A 1045 3.45 11.40 -33.40
C VAL A 1045 4.02 11.05 -32.04
N LEU A 1046 3.85 9.80 -31.66
CA LEU A 1046 4.40 9.24 -30.43
C LEU A 1046 5.60 8.37 -30.79
N GLY A 1047 6.48 8.15 -29.84
CA GLY A 1047 7.59 7.24 -30.04
C GLY A 1047 8.37 6.99 -28.77
N GLN A 1048 9.48 6.29 -28.95
CA GLN A 1048 10.45 6.00 -27.91
C GLN A 1048 11.87 6.33 -28.40
N PHE A 1049 12.77 6.70 -27.50
CA PHE A 1049 14.14 7.07 -27.85
C PHE A 1049 15.19 6.75 -26.77
N GLN A 1050 16.44 6.60 -27.19
CA GLN A 1050 17.63 6.46 -26.34
C GLN A 1050 18.71 7.42 -26.83
N GLY A 1051 19.48 8.01 -25.91
CA GLY A 1051 20.36 9.12 -26.23
C GLY A 1051 19.59 10.44 -26.35
N ASN A 1052 20.25 11.52 -26.76
CA ASN A 1052 19.54 12.79 -26.95
C ASN A 1052 18.73 12.74 -28.25
N LEU A 1053 17.41 12.93 -28.18
CA LEU A 1053 16.53 13.02 -29.34
C LEU A 1053 16.44 14.46 -29.83
N THR A 1054 16.75 14.70 -31.10
CA THR A 1054 16.57 16.00 -31.75
C THR A 1054 15.51 15.95 -32.84
N VAL A 1055 14.52 16.83 -32.75
CA VAL A 1055 13.39 16.97 -33.68
C VAL A 1055 13.19 18.45 -34.00
N GLY A 1056 13.24 18.83 -35.27
CA GLY A 1056 12.97 20.22 -35.71
C GLY A 1056 13.90 21.28 -35.06
N GLY A 1057 15.08 20.89 -34.59
CA GLY A 1057 16.02 21.76 -33.86
C GLY A 1057 15.77 21.87 -32.34
N THR A 1058 14.75 21.19 -31.80
CA THR A 1058 14.55 21.01 -30.36
C THR A 1058 15.19 19.69 -29.92
N THR A 1059 15.95 19.69 -28.81
CA THR A 1059 16.61 18.49 -28.28
C THR A 1059 16.05 18.11 -26.90
N LEU A 1060 15.56 16.88 -26.77
CA LEU A 1060 15.37 16.22 -25.48
C LEU A 1060 16.66 15.49 -25.09
N SER A 1061 17.03 15.52 -23.81
CA SER A 1061 18.26 14.86 -23.34
C SER A 1061 17.93 13.57 -22.58
N ASN A 1062 18.55 12.47 -22.98
CA ASN A 1062 18.53 11.21 -22.24
C ASN A 1062 19.91 10.55 -22.29
N PRO A 1063 20.67 10.54 -21.19
CA PRO A 1063 21.98 9.88 -21.16
C PRO A 1063 21.89 8.34 -21.01
N GLU A 1064 20.87 7.79 -20.35
CA GLU A 1064 20.75 6.37 -20.01
C GLU A 1064 19.28 5.93 -19.91
N GLY A 1065 18.87 4.95 -20.72
CA GLY A 1065 17.51 4.35 -20.68
C GLY A 1065 16.86 4.24 -22.05
N ILE A 1066 15.53 4.05 -22.05
CA ILE A 1066 14.64 4.29 -23.19
C ILE A 1066 13.48 5.14 -22.69
N ASP A 1067 13.32 6.34 -23.24
CA ASP A 1067 12.23 7.27 -22.94
C ASP A 1067 11.12 7.17 -23.96
N GLY A 1068 9.94 7.69 -23.62
CA GLY A 1068 8.91 8.03 -24.60
C GLY A 1068 8.94 9.51 -24.99
N PHE A 1069 8.32 9.83 -26.12
CA PHE A 1069 7.98 11.20 -26.49
C PHE A 1069 6.60 11.29 -27.14
N VAL A 1070 6.02 12.48 -27.07
CA VAL A 1070 4.88 12.88 -27.89
C VAL A 1070 5.26 14.20 -28.56
N VAL A 1071 5.19 14.27 -29.88
CA VAL A 1071 5.39 15.52 -30.63
C VAL A 1071 4.10 15.92 -31.33
N LYS A 1072 3.83 17.22 -31.38
CA LYS A 1072 2.84 17.80 -32.28
C LYS A 1072 3.54 18.61 -33.36
N LEU A 1073 3.26 18.31 -34.62
CA LEU A 1073 3.79 18.98 -35.80
C LEU A 1073 2.67 19.75 -36.49
N ASP A 1074 2.98 20.95 -36.99
CA ASP A 1074 2.11 21.67 -37.91
C ASP A 1074 1.97 20.89 -39.22
N GLY A 1075 0.73 20.55 -39.60
CA GLY A 1075 0.52 19.70 -40.79
C GLY A 1075 0.92 20.36 -42.11
N ALA A 1076 0.89 21.70 -42.19
CA ALA A 1076 1.23 22.41 -43.41
C ALA A 1076 2.74 22.44 -43.68
N SER A 1077 3.56 22.64 -42.64
CA SER A 1077 5.00 22.90 -42.73
C SER A 1077 5.92 21.85 -42.11
N GLY A 1078 5.39 20.94 -41.28
CA GLY A 1078 6.19 20.01 -40.48
C GLY A 1078 6.89 20.65 -39.27
N ALA A 1079 6.64 21.93 -38.99
CA ALA A 1079 7.26 22.61 -37.84
C ALA A 1079 6.79 22.00 -36.51
N VAL A 1080 7.70 21.83 -35.55
CA VAL A 1080 7.37 21.38 -34.20
C VAL A 1080 6.55 22.47 -33.50
N LEU A 1081 5.29 22.16 -33.17
CA LEU A 1081 4.42 23.02 -32.37
C LEU A 1081 4.71 22.86 -30.88
N TRP A 1082 4.90 21.60 -30.44
CA TRP A 1082 5.43 21.26 -29.12
C TRP A 1082 5.99 19.84 -29.11
N LEU A 1083 6.88 19.57 -28.15
CA LEU A 1083 7.51 18.27 -27.94
C LEU A 1083 7.49 17.97 -26.43
N ALA A 1084 6.77 16.91 -26.05
CA ALA A 1084 6.62 16.45 -24.68
C ALA A 1084 7.47 15.20 -24.44
N HIS A 1085 8.18 15.19 -23.31
CA HIS A 1085 9.08 14.12 -22.87
C HIS A 1085 8.35 13.21 -21.88
N LEU A 1086 8.37 11.91 -22.14
CA LEU A 1086 7.96 10.85 -21.21
C LEU A 1086 9.25 10.19 -20.69
N ASP A 1087 9.98 10.94 -19.85
CA ASP A 1087 11.30 10.63 -19.29
C ASP A 1087 11.21 9.39 -18.40
N SER A 1088 11.88 8.28 -18.75
CA SER A 1088 11.79 7.03 -17.98
C SER A 1088 13.03 6.16 -18.08
N THR A 1089 13.31 5.35 -17.05
CA THR A 1089 14.45 4.43 -17.11
C THR A 1089 14.32 3.40 -18.25
N ASN A 1090 13.11 2.90 -18.53
CA ASN A 1090 12.83 2.06 -19.69
C ASN A 1090 11.32 2.02 -20.03
N LEU A 1091 10.93 2.65 -21.14
CA LEU A 1091 9.58 2.62 -21.72
C LEU A 1091 9.53 1.57 -22.84
N SER A 1092 8.49 0.73 -22.86
CA SER A 1092 8.48 -0.47 -23.75
C SER A 1092 7.21 -0.64 -24.60
N TYR A 1093 6.19 0.20 -24.41
CA TYR A 1093 4.95 0.15 -25.18
C TYR A 1093 4.23 1.49 -25.12
N VAL A 1094 3.89 2.09 -26.27
CA VAL A 1094 3.05 3.30 -26.34
C VAL A 1094 1.77 2.97 -27.12
N SER A 1095 0.62 3.24 -26.52
CA SER A 1095 -0.68 3.01 -27.19
C SER A 1095 -1.02 4.10 -28.21
N THR A 1096 -2.00 3.81 -29.07
CA THR A 1096 -2.58 4.81 -29.97
C THR A 1096 -3.23 5.95 -29.15
N PRO A 1097 -2.92 7.22 -29.42
CA PRO A 1097 -3.44 8.33 -28.63
C PRO A 1097 -4.94 8.49 -28.83
N VAL A 1098 -5.63 8.87 -27.77
CA VAL A 1098 -7.06 9.18 -27.77
C VAL A 1098 -7.25 10.67 -27.59
N VAL A 1099 -8.01 11.31 -28.48
CA VAL A 1099 -8.32 12.75 -28.39
C VAL A 1099 -9.64 12.93 -27.65
N ASP A 1100 -9.65 13.75 -26.59
CA ASP A 1100 -10.90 14.09 -25.89
C ASP A 1100 -11.73 15.16 -26.64
N VAL A 1101 -12.97 15.39 -26.19
CA VAL A 1101 -13.87 16.40 -26.78
C VAL A 1101 -13.35 17.85 -26.72
N SER A 1102 -12.30 18.11 -25.95
CA SER A 1102 -11.63 19.41 -25.81
C SER A 1102 -10.33 19.48 -26.62
N GLY A 1103 -9.96 18.42 -27.36
CA GLY A 1103 -8.74 18.33 -28.15
C GLY A 1103 -7.49 17.88 -27.39
N ASN A 1104 -7.62 17.48 -26.12
CA ASN A 1104 -6.50 16.98 -25.31
C ASN A 1104 -6.15 15.54 -25.67
N LEU A 1105 -4.90 15.16 -25.41
CA LEU A 1105 -4.38 13.84 -25.77
C LEU A 1105 -4.26 12.95 -24.56
N ILE A 1106 -4.80 11.75 -24.65
CA ILE A 1106 -4.71 10.70 -23.65
C ILE A 1106 -3.84 9.59 -24.23
N VAL A 1107 -2.82 9.19 -23.48
CA VAL A 1107 -1.86 8.15 -23.88
C VAL A 1107 -1.78 7.13 -22.74
N SER A 1108 -1.77 5.85 -23.06
CA SER A 1108 -1.43 4.78 -22.12
C SER A 1108 -0.15 4.06 -22.55
N SER A 1109 0.63 3.60 -21.59
CA SER A 1109 1.97 3.08 -21.84
C SER A 1109 2.47 2.28 -20.64
N GLN A 1110 3.63 1.64 -20.79
CA GLN A 1110 4.31 0.86 -19.75
C GLN A 1110 5.72 1.37 -19.50
N PHE A 1111 6.15 1.41 -18.24
CA PHE A 1111 7.47 1.90 -17.83
C PHE A 1111 8.11 1.03 -16.74
N GLN A 1112 9.44 0.98 -16.73
CA GLN A 1112 10.26 0.44 -15.65
C GLN A 1112 11.15 1.55 -15.09
N GLY A 1113 11.48 1.48 -13.80
CA GLY A 1113 12.15 2.57 -13.10
C GLY A 1113 11.26 3.81 -12.98
N ASN A 1114 11.82 4.97 -12.69
CA ASN A 1114 11.00 6.18 -12.53
C ASN A 1114 10.46 6.67 -13.90
N LEU A 1115 9.26 7.24 -13.93
CA LEU A 1115 8.67 7.93 -15.09
C LEU A 1115 8.32 9.38 -14.72
N THR A 1116 8.96 10.35 -15.35
CA THR A 1116 8.65 11.77 -15.22
C THR A 1116 7.94 12.28 -16.47
N VAL A 1117 6.77 12.89 -16.28
CA VAL A 1117 6.08 13.62 -17.36
C VAL A 1117 5.75 15.03 -16.89
N GLY A 1118 6.28 16.05 -17.57
CA GLY A 1118 6.01 17.46 -17.25
C GLY A 1118 6.38 17.88 -15.82
N GLY A 1119 7.36 17.23 -15.19
CA GLY A 1119 7.80 17.52 -13.81
C GLY A 1119 7.05 16.78 -12.68
N THR A 1120 6.15 15.85 -13.00
CA THR A 1120 5.61 14.88 -12.03
C THR A 1120 6.25 13.52 -12.28
N THR A 1121 6.84 12.94 -11.25
CA THR A 1121 7.51 11.64 -11.30
C THR A 1121 6.65 10.56 -10.62
N LEU A 1122 6.39 9.47 -11.33
CA LEU A 1122 5.95 8.20 -10.77
C LEU A 1122 7.20 7.37 -10.42
N PHE A 1123 7.23 6.82 -9.21
CA PHE A 1123 8.34 6.00 -8.74
C PHE A 1123 7.97 4.52 -8.87
N ASN A 1124 8.73 3.77 -9.67
CA ASN A 1124 8.65 2.30 -9.73
C ASN A 1124 10.02 1.73 -9.32
N PRO A 1125 10.16 1.23 -8.07
CA PRO A 1125 11.42 0.70 -7.57
C PRO A 1125 11.76 -0.71 -8.10
N GLY A 1126 10.88 -1.35 -8.88
CA GLY A 1126 11.13 -2.64 -9.51
C GLY A 1126 9.86 -3.28 -10.08
N GLY A 1127 9.93 -3.70 -11.33
CA GLY A 1127 8.79 -4.25 -12.09
C GLY A 1127 8.57 -3.50 -13.40
N THR A 1128 7.39 -3.65 -13.99
CA THR A 1128 6.89 -2.87 -15.12
C THR A 1128 5.49 -2.37 -14.80
N ASP A 1129 5.30 -1.06 -14.78
CA ASP A 1129 4.03 -0.44 -14.40
C ASP A 1129 3.29 0.11 -15.61
N GLY A 1130 1.96 0.11 -15.52
CA GLY A 1130 1.13 0.83 -16.46
C GLY A 1130 1.01 2.30 -16.06
N PHE A 1131 0.83 3.18 -17.03
CA PHE A 1131 0.35 4.54 -16.78
C PHE A 1131 -0.66 5.00 -17.82
N VAL A 1132 -1.42 6.01 -17.43
CA VAL A 1132 -2.25 6.80 -18.34
C VAL A 1132 -1.93 8.26 -18.09
N VAL A 1133 -1.61 9.01 -19.15
CA VAL A 1133 -1.31 10.44 -19.07
C VAL A 1133 -2.28 11.22 -19.95
N LYS A 1134 -2.67 12.41 -19.47
CA LYS A 1134 -3.38 13.39 -20.28
C LYS A 1134 -2.52 14.64 -20.50
N LEU A 1135 -2.32 14.99 -21.75
CA LEU A 1135 -1.57 16.16 -22.21
C LEU A 1135 -2.53 17.19 -22.82
N ASP A 1136 -2.29 18.46 -22.54
CA ASP A 1136 -2.99 19.58 -23.16
C ASP A 1136 -2.74 19.59 -24.68
N GLY A 1137 -3.82 19.62 -25.47
CA GLY A 1137 -3.73 19.48 -26.93
C GLY A 1137 -3.01 20.64 -27.65
N THR A 1138 -2.85 21.79 -26.97
CA THR A 1138 -2.31 23.02 -27.54
C THR A 1138 -0.83 23.22 -27.18
N SER A 1139 -0.43 22.83 -25.97
CA SER A 1139 0.90 23.09 -25.40
C SER A 1139 1.73 21.83 -25.09
N GLY A 1140 1.11 20.65 -25.10
CA GLY A 1140 1.76 19.40 -24.67
C GLY A 1140 1.97 19.28 -23.16
N ALA A 1141 1.52 20.26 -22.36
CA ALA A 1141 1.67 20.25 -20.92
C ALA A 1141 0.86 19.10 -20.28
N ARG A 1142 1.45 18.40 -19.30
CA ARG A 1142 0.75 17.35 -18.55
C ARG A 1142 -0.40 17.96 -17.73
N LEU A 1143 -1.64 17.61 -18.08
CA LEU A 1143 -2.83 17.95 -17.31
C LEU A 1143 -2.95 17.03 -16.08
N TRP A 1144 -2.81 15.71 -16.27
CA TRP A 1144 -2.72 14.72 -15.19
C TRP A 1144 -1.95 13.47 -15.64
N LEU A 1145 -1.48 12.69 -14.67
CA LEU A 1145 -0.77 11.42 -14.86
C LEU A 1145 -1.26 10.43 -13.79
N ALA A 1146 -1.76 9.28 -14.23
CA ALA A 1146 -2.30 8.21 -13.39
C ALA A 1146 -1.39 6.98 -13.45
N HIS A 1147 -1.07 6.44 -12.28
CA HIS A 1147 -0.20 5.28 -12.07
C HIS A 1147 -1.05 4.02 -11.90
N LEU A 1148 -0.66 2.93 -12.58
CA LEU A 1148 -1.17 1.59 -12.40
C LEU A 1148 -0.02 0.75 -11.80
N ASP A 1149 0.22 0.96 -10.50
CA ASP A 1149 1.37 0.52 -9.69
C ASP A 1149 1.31 -1.01 -9.46
N GLY A 1150 2.08 -1.77 -10.23
CA GLY A 1150 2.15 -3.22 -10.18
C GLY A 1150 3.40 -3.71 -9.46
N THR A 1151 3.27 -4.68 -8.56
CA THR A 1151 4.45 -5.22 -7.86
C THR A 1151 5.33 -6.15 -8.72
N ASN A 1152 4.95 -6.45 -9.97
CA ASN A 1152 5.80 -7.15 -10.93
C ASN A 1152 5.59 -6.68 -12.37
N TYR A 1153 4.39 -6.88 -12.94
CA TYR A 1153 4.10 -6.48 -14.33
C TYR A 1153 2.65 -6.07 -14.51
N THR A 1154 2.40 -4.87 -15.02
CA THR A 1154 1.07 -4.32 -15.33
C THR A 1154 0.99 -3.87 -16.79
N TYR A 1155 0.06 -4.43 -17.55
CA TYR A 1155 -0.30 -3.98 -18.90
C TYR A 1155 -1.57 -3.13 -18.85
N ALA A 1156 -1.56 -1.99 -19.56
CA ALA A 1156 -2.74 -1.16 -19.79
C ALA A 1156 -3.05 -1.05 -21.30
N SER A 1157 -4.31 -1.26 -21.66
CA SER A 1157 -4.81 -1.09 -23.04
C SER A 1157 -4.96 0.38 -23.43
N THR A 1158 -5.29 0.64 -24.70
CA THR A 1158 -5.75 1.96 -25.15
C THR A 1158 -7.07 2.32 -24.42
N PRO A 1159 -7.18 3.47 -23.75
CA PRO A 1159 -8.41 3.87 -23.08
C PRO A 1159 -9.56 4.08 -24.09
N VAL A 1160 -10.80 3.85 -23.69
CA VAL A 1160 -11.98 4.29 -24.48
C VAL A 1160 -12.88 5.19 -23.65
N MET A 1161 -13.52 6.17 -24.28
CA MET A 1161 -14.39 7.10 -23.58
C MET A 1161 -15.82 6.55 -23.49
N ASN A 1162 -16.41 6.51 -22.30
CA ASN A 1162 -17.83 6.17 -22.12
C ASN A 1162 -18.72 7.40 -22.37
N ALA A 1163 -20.05 7.21 -22.43
CA ALA A 1163 -21.00 8.30 -22.69
C ALA A 1163 -21.01 9.40 -21.61
N SER A 1164 -20.53 9.11 -20.41
CA SER A 1164 -20.36 10.07 -19.31
C SER A 1164 -19.08 10.91 -19.42
N GLY A 1165 -18.24 10.65 -20.43
CA GLY A 1165 -16.95 11.34 -20.62
C GLY A 1165 -15.79 10.79 -19.78
N ASN A 1166 -15.98 9.66 -19.08
CA ASN A 1166 -14.90 8.97 -18.35
C ASN A 1166 -14.12 8.03 -19.28
N LEU A 1167 -12.91 7.68 -18.87
CA LEU A 1167 -12.00 6.79 -19.57
C LEU A 1167 -12.06 5.39 -18.96
N ILE A 1168 -12.43 4.40 -19.77
CA ILE A 1168 -12.39 2.99 -19.42
C ILE A 1168 -11.07 2.41 -19.91
N VAL A 1169 -10.31 1.80 -19.01
CA VAL A 1169 -9.00 1.18 -19.28
C VAL A 1169 -9.09 -0.27 -18.84
N SER A 1170 -8.93 -1.21 -19.75
CA SER A 1170 -8.75 -2.63 -19.41
C SER A 1170 -7.26 -2.98 -19.37
N GLY A 1171 -6.92 -4.07 -18.69
CA GLY A 1171 -5.55 -4.55 -18.65
C GLY A 1171 -5.40 -5.86 -17.90
N TYR A 1172 -4.16 -6.20 -17.60
CA TYR A 1172 -3.82 -7.37 -16.81
C TYR A 1172 -2.57 -7.12 -15.97
N PHE A 1173 -2.40 -7.91 -14.91
CA PHE A 1173 -1.28 -7.77 -14.00
C PHE A 1173 -0.79 -9.11 -13.43
N ASP A 1174 0.51 -9.17 -13.17
CA ASP A 1174 1.21 -10.18 -12.36
C ASP A 1174 1.80 -9.49 -11.12
N GLY A 1175 1.83 -10.19 -9.98
CA GLY A 1175 1.94 -9.59 -8.66
C GLY A 1175 0.65 -8.86 -8.26
N ASN A 1176 0.73 -7.87 -7.37
CA ASN A 1176 -0.45 -7.10 -6.94
C ASN A 1176 -0.53 -5.78 -7.72
N LEU A 1177 -1.75 -5.32 -8.05
CA LEU A 1177 -2.00 -4.02 -8.68
C LEU A 1177 -2.59 -3.04 -7.67
N ARG A 1178 -1.91 -1.92 -7.45
CA ARG A 1178 -2.33 -0.79 -6.63
C ARG A 1178 -2.90 0.29 -7.54
N VAL A 1179 -4.16 0.62 -7.33
CA VAL A 1179 -4.93 1.44 -8.27
C VAL A 1179 -5.99 2.21 -7.49
N GLY A 1180 -5.83 3.54 -7.40
CA GLY A 1180 -6.82 4.42 -6.75
C GLY A 1180 -6.97 4.22 -5.24
N GLY A 1181 -5.91 3.77 -4.55
CA GLY A 1181 -5.94 3.43 -3.12
C GLY A 1181 -6.46 2.02 -2.82
N VAL A 1182 -6.88 1.26 -3.84
CA VAL A 1182 -7.25 -0.16 -3.73
C VAL A 1182 -6.04 -1.03 -4.09
N ILE A 1183 -5.90 -2.18 -3.44
CA ILE A 1183 -4.91 -3.21 -3.78
C ILE A 1183 -5.64 -4.45 -4.29
N LEU A 1184 -5.48 -4.74 -5.58
CA LEU A 1184 -5.92 -5.99 -6.21
C LEU A 1184 -4.80 -7.02 -6.05
N SER A 1185 -5.10 -8.18 -5.46
CA SER A 1185 -4.09 -9.21 -5.17
C SER A 1185 -4.24 -10.39 -6.13
N ASN A 1186 -3.19 -10.73 -6.87
CA ASN A 1186 -3.27 -11.78 -7.89
C ASN A 1186 -3.46 -13.17 -7.26
N SER A 1187 -4.42 -13.93 -7.80
CA SER A 1187 -4.85 -15.25 -7.28
C SER A 1187 -4.38 -16.45 -8.11
N GLY A 1188 -3.52 -16.23 -9.12
CA GLY A 1188 -3.03 -17.23 -10.07
C GLY A 1188 -1.67 -16.85 -10.66
N SER A 1189 -1.54 -16.91 -11.99
CA SER A 1189 -0.36 -16.45 -12.73
C SER A 1189 -0.53 -15.06 -13.36
N ARG A 1190 -1.78 -14.61 -13.56
CA ARG A 1190 -2.13 -13.34 -14.20
C ARG A 1190 -3.62 -13.06 -14.05
N ASP A 1191 -3.94 -11.91 -13.46
CA ASP A 1191 -5.31 -11.42 -13.30
C ASP A 1191 -5.60 -10.25 -14.25
N GLY A 1192 -6.88 -10.04 -14.55
CA GLY A 1192 -7.35 -8.92 -15.37
C GLY A 1192 -7.88 -7.76 -14.52
N PHE A 1193 -7.91 -6.56 -15.08
CA PHE A 1193 -8.60 -5.43 -14.45
C PHE A 1193 -9.33 -4.55 -15.47
N VAL A 1194 -10.31 -3.80 -14.95
CA VAL A 1194 -11.03 -2.74 -15.69
C VAL A 1194 -11.17 -1.54 -14.76
N ALA A 1195 -10.57 -0.42 -15.13
CA ALA A 1195 -10.62 0.82 -14.35
C ALA A 1195 -11.42 1.90 -15.09
N ASN A 1196 -12.24 2.64 -14.36
CA ASN A 1196 -12.99 3.79 -14.83
C ASN A 1196 -12.37 5.07 -14.24
N LEU A 1197 -11.70 5.86 -15.07
CA LEU A 1197 -10.97 7.06 -14.70
C LEU A 1197 -11.75 8.32 -15.11
N GLN A 1198 -11.81 9.32 -14.23
CA GLN A 1198 -12.37 10.63 -14.56
C GLN A 1198 -11.46 11.35 -15.56
N ALA A 1199 -11.97 11.71 -16.74
CA ALA A 1199 -11.13 12.34 -17.78
C ALA A 1199 -10.62 13.75 -17.39
N SER A 1200 -11.21 14.37 -16.36
CA SER A 1200 -10.81 15.69 -15.82
C SER A 1200 -9.57 15.62 -14.92
N SER A 1201 -9.39 14.55 -14.16
CA SER A 1201 -8.41 14.45 -13.05
C SER A 1201 -7.50 13.23 -13.13
N GLY A 1202 -7.85 12.21 -13.93
CA GLY A 1202 -7.21 10.89 -13.89
C GLY A 1202 -7.61 10.04 -12.68
N ALA A 1203 -8.44 10.58 -11.77
CA ALA A 1203 -8.87 9.88 -10.56
C ALA A 1203 -9.74 8.66 -10.91
N ILE A 1204 -9.45 7.53 -10.27
CA ILE A 1204 -10.18 6.28 -10.48
C ILE A 1204 -11.51 6.35 -9.73
N SER A 1205 -12.61 6.29 -10.48
CA SER A 1205 -13.98 6.27 -9.95
C SER A 1205 -14.35 4.89 -9.43
N TRP A 1206 -13.89 3.84 -10.12
CA TRP A 1206 -13.96 2.45 -9.67
C TRP A 1206 -12.97 1.59 -10.45
N VAL A 1207 -12.66 0.41 -9.89
CA VAL A 1207 -11.98 -0.69 -10.57
C VAL A 1207 -12.79 -1.98 -10.42
N ARG A 1208 -12.66 -2.90 -11.38
CA ARG A 1208 -13.13 -4.29 -11.31
C ARG A 1208 -11.94 -5.22 -11.52
N HIS A 1209 -11.89 -6.28 -10.72
CA HIS A 1209 -10.86 -7.31 -10.75
C HIS A 1209 -11.44 -8.54 -11.45
N PHE A 1210 -10.71 -9.07 -12.43
CA PHE A 1210 -10.97 -10.34 -13.07
C PHE A 1210 -9.96 -11.34 -12.49
N GLU A 1211 -10.35 -11.96 -11.38
CA GLU A 1211 -9.56 -12.91 -10.59
C GLU A 1211 -9.59 -14.28 -11.25
N SER A 1212 -8.44 -14.91 -11.48
CA SER A 1212 -8.38 -16.23 -12.10
C SER A 1212 -7.45 -17.16 -11.32
N THR A 1213 -7.95 -18.34 -10.93
CA THR A 1213 -7.15 -19.32 -10.15
C THR A 1213 -5.99 -19.96 -10.94
N SER A 1214 -5.94 -19.76 -12.26
CA SER A 1214 -4.81 -20.16 -13.13
C SER A 1214 -4.29 -18.96 -13.91
N GLY A 1215 -5.11 -18.37 -14.80
CA GLY A 1215 -4.79 -17.09 -15.43
C GLY A 1215 -5.85 -16.61 -16.43
N VAL A 1216 -5.99 -15.29 -16.57
CA VAL A 1216 -6.93 -14.66 -17.50
C VAL A 1216 -6.26 -13.66 -18.44
N SER A 1217 -6.73 -13.65 -19.68
CA SER A 1217 -6.33 -12.69 -20.71
C SER A 1217 -7.56 -11.96 -21.24
N LEU A 1218 -7.75 -10.71 -20.80
CA LEU A 1218 -8.72 -9.80 -21.40
C LEU A 1218 -8.31 -9.47 -22.84
N SER A 1219 -9.28 -9.34 -23.75
CA SER A 1219 -9.04 -8.80 -25.07
C SER A 1219 -8.62 -7.32 -24.98
N PRO A 1220 -7.66 -6.85 -25.78
CA PRO A 1220 -7.33 -5.43 -25.86
C PRO A 1220 -8.46 -4.61 -26.48
N THR A 1221 -9.41 -5.24 -27.18
CA THR A 1221 -10.64 -4.58 -27.67
C THR A 1221 -11.74 -4.69 -26.62
N LEU A 1222 -12.24 -3.54 -26.16
CA LEU A 1222 -13.44 -3.43 -25.34
C LEU A 1222 -14.44 -2.48 -26.02
N VAL A 1223 -15.73 -2.72 -25.81
CA VAL A 1223 -16.81 -1.98 -26.50
C VAL A 1223 -17.72 -1.32 -25.48
N VAL A 1224 -18.04 -0.05 -25.66
CA VAL A 1224 -18.91 0.71 -24.74
C VAL A 1224 -20.17 1.19 -25.45
N ASN A 1225 -21.31 1.11 -24.76
CA ASN A 1225 -22.53 1.86 -25.07
C ASN A 1225 -22.88 2.78 -23.88
N PRO A 1226 -23.94 3.61 -23.93
CA PRO A 1226 -24.24 4.56 -22.86
C PRO A 1226 -24.46 3.92 -21.48
N GLU A 1227 -24.95 2.68 -21.44
CA GLU A 1227 -25.33 1.98 -20.22
C GLU A 1227 -24.28 0.93 -19.79
N ASN A 1228 -23.48 0.40 -20.71
CA ASN A 1228 -22.69 -0.81 -20.50
C ASN A 1228 -21.30 -0.78 -21.16
N ILE A 1229 -20.39 -1.54 -20.57
CA ILE A 1229 -19.03 -1.84 -20.98
C ILE A 1229 -18.97 -3.34 -21.25
N PHE A 1230 -18.62 -3.74 -22.47
CA PHE A 1230 -18.51 -5.13 -22.89
C PHE A 1230 -17.05 -5.52 -23.12
N ILE A 1231 -16.67 -6.66 -22.55
CA ILE A 1231 -15.31 -7.18 -22.53
C ILE A 1231 -15.37 -8.66 -22.84
N ALA A 1232 -14.50 -9.13 -23.72
CA ALA A 1232 -14.34 -10.56 -23.98
C ALA A 1232 -12.90 -10.98 -23.66
N GLY A 1233 -12.68 -12.27 -23.41
CA GLY A 1233 -11.34 -12.78 -23.12
C GLY A 1233 -11.29 -14.30 -23.09
N SER A 1234 -10.14 -14.82 -22.65
CA SER A 1234 -9.91 -16.25 -22.39
C SER A 1234 -9.38 -16.43 -20.96
N PHE A 1235 -9.80 -17.49 -20.28
CA PHE A 1235 -9.38 -17.79 -18.90
C PHE A 1235 -9.23 -19.29 -18.65
N ASP A 1236 -8.33 -19.66 -17.74
CA ASP A 1236 -8.16 -21.03 -17.25
C ASP A 1236 -8.44 -21.12 -15.75
N GLY A 1237 -8.88 -22.29 -15.26
CA GLY A 1237 -9.33 -22.49 -13.89
C GLY A 1237 -10.71 -21.89 -13.62
N ILE A 1238 -10.85 -21.16 -12.51
CA ILE A 1238 -12.07 -20.44 -12.13
C ILE A 1238 -11.81 -18.94 -12.30
N LEU A 1239 -12.65 -18.24 -13.09
CA LEU A 1239 -12.61 -16.79 -13.32
C LEU A 1239 -13.75 -16.09 -12.59
N ASN A 1240 -13.43 -15.33 -11.54
CA ASN A 1240 -14.32 -14.38 -10.89
C ASN A 1240 -14.22 -13.00 -11.55
N THR A 1241 -15.37 -12.40 -11.87
CA THR A 1241 -15.49 -11.12 -12.61
C THR A 1241 -15.86 -9.94 -11.71
N GLY A 1242 -15.92 -10.14 -10.39
CA GLY A 1242 -16.28 -9.10 -9.44
C GLY A 1242 -17.73 -8.62 -9.59
N GLY A 1243 -18.65 -9.54 -9.90
CA GLY A 1243 -20.08 -9.24 -9.98
C GLY A 1243 -20.95 -10.14 -10.86
N ALA A 1244 -20.39 -11.06 -11.67
CA ALA A 1244 -21.16 -12.13 -12.31
C ALA A 1244 -20.58 -13.51 -11.98
N ALA A 1245 -21.48 -14.50 -11.79
CA ALA A 1245 -21.17 -15.91 -11.51
C ALA A 1245 -19.89 -16.35 -12.24
N PRO A 1246 -18.82 -16.74 -11.52
CA PRO A 1246 -17.55 -17.04 -12.13
C PRO A 1246 -17.63 -18.28 -12.97
N LEU A 1247 -16.77 -18.26 -13.94
CA LEU A 1247 -16.79 -19.21 -15.01
C LEU A 1247 -15.71 -20.24 -14.65
N THR A 1248 -16.08 -21.52 -14.56
CA THR A 1248 -15.11 -22.62 -14.40
C THR A 1248 -14.83 -23.19 -15.77
N SER A 1249 -13.57 -23.20 -16.22
CA SER A 1249 -13.17 -23.73 -17.53
C SER A 1249 -13.40 -25.25 -17.62
N ALA A 1250 -13.55 -25.79 -18.83
CA ALA A 1250 -13.78 -27.24 -19.01
C ALA A 1250 -12.49 -28.06 -19.18
N GLY A 1251 -11.32 -27.43 -19.24
CA GLY A 1251 -10.04 -28.15 -19.15
C GLY A 1251 -8.80 -27.35 -19.51
N CYS A 1252 -8.92 -26.37 -20.41
CA CYS A 1252 -7.84 -25.45 -20.78
C CYS A 1252 -8.39 -24.00 -20.66
N TYR A 1253 -7.85 -23.06 -21.43
CA TYR A 1253 -8.46 -21.76 -21.61
C TYR A 1253 -9.85 -21.88 -22.26
N ASP A 1254 -10.88 -21.42 -21.57
CA ASP A 1254 -12.22 -21.23 -22.13
C ASP A 1254 -12.42 -19.75 -22.49
N MET A 1255 -13.32 -19.45 -23.43
CA MET A 1255 -13.69 -18.06 -23.72
C MET A 1255 -14.75 -17.55 -22.76
N PHE A 1256 -14.75 -16.24 -22.53
CA PHE A 1256 -15.84 -15.55 -21.86
C PHE A 1256 -16.20 -14.21 -22.52
N LEU A 1257 -17.43 -13.80 -22.25
CA LEU A 1257 -17.93 -12.45 -22.47
C LEU A 1257 -18.43 -11.91 -21.12
N SER A 1258 -18.15 -10.65 -20.82
CA SER A 1258 -18.69 -9.94 -19.67
C SER A 1258 -19.26 -8.59 -20.08
N ARG A 1259 -20.35 -8.21 -19.42
CA ARG A 1259 -21.06 -6.94 -19.52
C ARG A 1259 -21.02 -6.29 -18.14
N ILE A 1260 -20.49 -5.08 -18.03
CA ILE A 1260 -20.43 -4.29 -16.79
C ILE A 1260 -21.22 -3.00 -17.01
N ALA A 1261 -22.02 -2.53 -16.06
CA ALA A 1261 -22.68 -1.23 -16.14
C ALA A 1261 -21.66 -0.08 -16.17
N SER A 1262 -21.94 0.95 -16.96
CA SER A 1262 -21.07 2.12 -17.12
C SER A 1262 -21.02 3.01 -15.86
N THR A 1263 -22.06 2.93 -15.04
CA THR A 1263 -22.21 3.59 -13.72
C THR A 1263 -22.34 2.56 -12.59
N PRO A 1264 -21.76 2.81 -11.39
CA PRO A 1264 -21.96 1.99 -10.20
C PRO A 1264 -23.41 1.94 -9.70
#